data_AF-A0A975DIJ1-F1
#
_entry.id   AF-A0A975DIJ1-F1
#
_cell.length_a   1.000
_cell.length_b   1.000
_cell.length_c   1.000
_cell.angle_alpha   90.00
_cell.angle_beta   90.00
_cell.angle_gamma   90.00
#
_symmetry.space_group_name_H-M   'P 1'
#
loop_
_entity.id
_entity.type
_entity.pdbx_description
1 polymer ?
#
loop_
_entity_poly.entity_id
_entity_poly.type
_entity_poly.pdbx_seq_one_letter_code
_entity_poly.pdbx_strand_id
1 'polypeptide(L)'
;MKQRNKFSKLALLFASVVAATAIPWSINAAIDTDDDKVTRLDLQGQIDNFAPFSKTLWAGAHNGYASYSWSKGTYTDVNQYYSPKSLLSRGIREMEFDIYPEGTFDSTPMLCHNSLENKALCSSFHAKLSEGLDDLKSFLQANPDEVVLLKIEAYKHNDHNNWHNKIGERLQNDIGDYLLLPSDWGYPDKSCASLPVSHLTKRDILAAGKQIVAVVQTPRDHSDLCSYHSAGNYSKFWNTVFIGVDAFDSSGNLKSNQPFCQNGNDKCVSNDQTSHYNARNMTVVIDDATQLNTDGPSSSKTGSKVMSSWAKKGAQILELALVEANNTSAASGYGANEVQIEDYIWSWKANRPNGNGDCASLENDDAIADKACTTYQYHACVDEDRNWKLSSEKGTWHMGFASCKALGGTYTFGMPFNAYEQVQLLSVIGSSSENHWVNYYKAFDDFWLSNATNYIDWQFIEKSAVGSTNKGDAFDGIGMLKRKALVGGSYNLKSVRIRSGSRINGLQACYETTQSVSHASVGTSQLCVTYGGSGGSWGSTLSFDSSKGQYLDDVKICRDDEKYGYDTVYYLKFTSSTGSTISGGTSSGSCTTYTSTSTQQIFAFHGTEGSEIDSLGIYKIANSFVNGGLYATNWLDKDDPSSGDNELFNTHKTAGNISASCEASDIAAIVARVVDTKLDSSLTGQKLVNDSSGFACWNSSNGGSSSKTTCEDYEVRYFFTKASCLP
;
A
#
# COMPACT_ATOMS: atom_id res chain seq x y z
N MET A 1 7.84 3.84 -29.80
CA MET A 1 7.19 5.09 -30.26
C MET A 1 6.08 4.79 -31.26
N LYS A 2 4.81 4.82 -30.82
CA LYS A 2 3.63 4.97 -31.68
C LYS A 2 2.74 6.01 -31.02
N GLN A 3 2.56 7.13 -31.71
CA GLN A 3 1.69 8.23 -31.32
C GLN A 3 0.24 7.74 -31.21
N ARG A 4 -0.38 7.90 -30.04
CA ARG A 4 -1.84 7.84 -29.88
C ARG A 4 -2.41 9.14 -30.49
N ASN A 5 -3.08 9.01 -31.63
CA ASN A 5 -3.79 10.11 -32.27
C ASN A 5 -5.01 10.53 -31.43
N LYS A 6 -4.96 11.76 -30.91
CA LYS A 6 -6.10 12.51 -30.38
C LYS A 6 -7.02 12.88 -31.53
N PHE A 7 -8.28 12.42 -31.52
CA PHE A 7 -9.39 13.14 -32.16
C PHE A 7 -10.71 12.81 -31.46
N SER A 8 -11.32 13.84 -30.89
CA SER A 8 -12.70 13.85 -30.43
C SER A 8 -13.38 15.13 -30.92
N LYS A 9 -14.65 14.98 -31.32
CA LYS A 9 -15.67 15.98 -31.64
C LYS A 9 -15.67 16.57 -33.05
N LEU A 10 -16.57 16.02 -33.88
CA LEU A 10 -17.53 16.84 -34.62
C LEU A 10 -18.76 16.02 -35.03
N ALA A 11 -19.90 16.27 -34.39
CA ALA A 11 -21.22 16.02 -34.98
C ALA A 11 -22.23 16.96 -34.31
N LEU A 12 -22.52 18.07 -34.99
CA LEU A 12 -23.63 18.98 -34.71
C LEU A 12 -24.66 18.75 -35.81
N LEU A 13 -25.90 18.38 -35.47
CA LEU A 13 -27.09 18.68 -36.30
C LEU A 13 -28.40 18.47 -35.52
N PHE A 14 -29.02 19.60 -35.21
CA PHE A 14 -30.44 19.95 -35.01
C PHE A 14 -31.47 18.89 -34.60
N ALA A 15 -32.07 19.11 -33.42
CA ALA A 15 -33.51 18.91 -33.22
C ALA A 15 -34.10 19.93 -32.22
N SER A 16 -35.11 20.64 -32.72
CA SER A 16 -36.16 21.48 -32.14
C SER A 16 -36.41 21.54 -30.62
N VAL A 17 -36.68 22.78 -30.20
CA VAL A 17 -37.06 23.31 -28.89
C VAL A 17 -38.32 22.65 -28.30
N VAL A 18 -38.18 22.10 -27.09
CA VAL A 18 -39.25 22.06 -26.07
C VAL A 18 -38.65 22.62 -24.78
N ALA A 19 -39.09 23.81 -24.38
CA ALA A 19 -38.71 24.43 -23.13
C ALA A 19 -39.41 23.72 -21.96
N ALA A 20 -38.79 22.66 -21.46
CA ALA A 20 -39.07 22.16 -20.11
C ALA A 20 -38.12 22.88 -19.15
N THR A 21 -38.68 23.52 -18.13
CA THR A 21 -37.95 24.10 -17.00
C THR A 21 -37.21 23.00 -16.27
N ALA A 22 -35.98 22.73 -16.68
CA ALA A 22 -35.06 21.86 -15.95
C ALA A 22 -34.57 22.62 -14.72
N ILE A 23 -34.94 22.11 -13.54
CA ILE A 23 -34.21 22.38 -12.29
C ILE A 23 -32.74 22.06 -12.59
N PRO A 24 -31.77 22.96 -12.30
CA PRO A 24 -30.37 22.63 -12.51
C PRO A 24 -30.01 21.48 -11.58
N TRP A 25 -29.95 20.28 -12.13
CA TRP A 25 -29.18 19.22 -11.51
C TRP A 25 -27.75 19.72 -11.55
N SER A 26 -27.19 20.03 -10.38
CA SER A 26 -25.75 20.19 -10.21
C SER A 26 -25.12 18.86 -10.63
N ILE A 27 -24.75 18.78 -11.90
CA ILE A 27 -23.80 17.79 -12.40
C ILE A 27 -22.50 18.09 -11.67
N ASN A 28 -22.25 17.39 -10.57
CA ASN A 28 -20.92 17.29 -10.01
C ASN A 28 -20.03 16.86 -11.17
N ALA A 29 -19.11 17.74 -11.60
CA ALA A 29 -18.15 17.37 -12.63
C ALA A 29 -17.48 16.08 -12.18
N ALA A 30 -17.52 15.04 -13.02
CA ALA A 30 -16.79 13.81 -12.74
C ALA A 30 -15.33 14.19 -12.47
N ILE A 31 -14.74 13.59 -11.43
CA ILE A 31 -13.32 13.78 -11.13
C ILE A 31 -12.51 13.42 -12.37
N ASP A 32 -11.62 14.32 -12.78
CA ASP A 32 -10.66 14.02 -13.82
C ASP A 32 -9.61 13.07 -13.23
N THR A 33 -9.71 11.79 -13.63
CA THR A 33 -8.75 10.76 -13.28
C THR A 33 -7.51 10.80 -14.16
N ASP A 34 -7.53 11.55 -15.26
CA ASP A 34 -6.42 11.73 -16.20
C ASP A 34 -5.56 12.97 -15.86
N ASP A 35 -5.74 13.52 -14.65
CA ASP A 35 -5.00 14.66 -14.12
C ASP A 35 -3.52 14.29 -13.84
N ASP A 36 -2.58 15.02 -14.45
CA ASP A 36 -1.14 14.76 -14.31
C ASP A 36 -0.69 14.80 -12.85
N LYS A 37 -1.32 15.63 -12.03
CA LYS A 37 -1.01 15.78 -10.61
C LYS A 37 -1.39 14.52 -9.84
N VAL A 38 -2.53 13.90 -10.16
CA VAL A 38 -2.98 12.65 -9.54
C VAL A 38 -2.03 11.52 -9.94
N THR A 39 -1.65 11.42 -11.22
CA THR A 39 -0.66 10.43 -11.67
C THR A 39 0.68 10.61 -10.94
N ARG A 40 1.14 11.86 -10.77
CA ARG A 40 2.39 12.16 -10.07
C ARG A 40 2.33 11.83 -8.58
N LEU A 41 1.21 12.11 -7.92
CA LEU A 41 1.02 11.76 -6.51
C LEU A 41 0.91 10.24 -6.32
N ASP A 42 0.24 9.53 -7.23
CA ASP A 42 0.17 8.07 -7.24
C ASP A 42 1.56 7.45 -7.36
N LEU A 43 2.34 7.86 -8.37
CA LEU A 43 3.72 7.42 -8.53
C LEU A 43 4.60 7.75 -7.31
N GLN A 44 4.37 8.92 -6.68
CA GLN A 44 5.06 9.29 -5.45
C GLN A 44 4.70 8.37 -4.28
N GLY A 45 3.42 8.04 -4.11
CA GLY A 45 2.92 7.17 -3.05
C GLY A 45 3.52 5.76 -3.09
N GLN A 46 4.08 5.37 -4.24
CA GLN A 46 4.76 4.11 -4.47
C GLN A 46 6.27 4.14 -4.13
N ILE A 47 6.88 5.32 -3.98
CA ILE A 47 8.34 5.48 -3.77
C ILE A 47 8.79 4.87 -2.44
N ASP A 48 7.98 4.98 -1.39
CA ASP A 48 8.31 4.64 -0.01
C ASP A 48 7.77 3.26 0.41
N ASN A 49 7.38 2.40 -0.55
CA ASN A 49 6.85 1.06 -0.24
C ASN A 49 7.80 0.18 0.59
N PHE A 50 9.11 0.39 0.43
CA PHE A 50 10.17 -0.30 1.19
C PHE A 50 10.60 0.45 2.46
N ALA A 51 10.06 1.64 2.70
CA ALA A 51 10.39 2.44 3.88
C ALA A 51 9.57 1.96 5.07
N PRO A 52 10.13 1.95 6.29
CA PRO A 52 9.31 1.82 7.50
C PRO A 52 8.36 3.03 7.58
N PHE A 53 7.19 2.86 8.19
CA PHE A 53 6.16 3.90 8.28
C PHE A 53 6.68 5.23 8.85
N SER A 54 7.60 5.19 9.82
CA SER A 54 8.31 6.35 10.36
C SER A 54 9.13 7.14 9.34
N LYS A 55 9.32 6.62 8.12
CA LYS A 55 10.05 7.23 7.00
C LYS A 55 9.18 7.45 5.76
N THR A 56 7.89 7.10 5.81
CA THR A 56 6.93 7.30 4.71
C THR A 56 6.37 8.73 4.67
N LEU A 57 5.69 9.08 3.57
CA LEU A 57 4.86 10.28 3.46
C LEU A 57 3.45 9.92 2.97
N TRP A 58 2.45 10.26 3.75
CA TRP A 58 1.03 10.02 3.48
C TRP A 58 0.34 11.34 3.17
N ALA A 59 -0.19 11.44 1.95
CA ALA A 59 -1.21 12.44 1.63
C ALA A 59 -2.52 11.99 2.29
N GLY A 60 -2.99 12.78 3.24
CA GLY A 60 -4.11 12.46 4.12
C GLY A 60 -5.28 13.42 3.97
N ALA A 61 -6.44 12.98 4.42
CA ALA A 61 -7.64 13.81 4.49
C ALA A 61 -8.25 13.75 5.90
N HIS A 62 -8.26 14.90 6.58
CA HIS A 62 -8.89 15.02 7.90
C HIS A 62 -10.39 14.83 7.76
N ASN A 63 -10.95 13.89 8.51
CA ASN A 63 -12.36 13.52 8.46
C ASN A 63 -12.85 13.26 7.03
N GLY A 64 -12.15 12.38 6.32
CA GLY A 64 -12.42 12.06 4.90
C GLY A 64 -13.88 11.69 4.59
N TYR A 65 -14.62 11.23 5.61
CA TYR A 65 -16.04 10.92 5.54
C TYR A 65 -16.96 12.14 5.58
N ALA A 66 -16.57 13.23 6.28
CA ALA A 66 -17.39 14.42 6.46
C ALA A 66 -17.33 15.26 5.18
N SER A 67 -18.05 14.79 4.16
CA SER A 67 -17.91 15.28 2.79
C SER A 67 -19.23 15.69 2.14
N TYR A 68 -19.22 16.86 1.49
CA TYR A 68 -20.42 17.45 0.90
C TYR A 68 -21.00 16.59 -0.22
N SER A 69 -20.16 16.11 -1.15
CA SER A 69 -20.57 15.31 -2.30
C SER A 69 -21.11 13.93 -1.92
N TRP A 70 -20.68 13.39 -0.78
CA TRP A 70 -21.09 12.07 -0.31
C TRP A 70 -22.42 12.11 0.43
N SER A 71 -22.61 13.10 1.32
CA SER A 71 -23.79 13.15 2.19
C SER A 71 -24.94 14.00 1.66
N LYS A 72 -24.80 14.63 0.47
CA LYS A 72 -25.82 15.49 -0.14
C LYS A 72 -26.38 16.59 0.79
N GLY A 73 -25.55 17.09 1.70
CA GLY A 73 -25.92 18.17 2.64
C GLY A 73 -26.37 17.74 4.04
N THR A 74 -26.32 16.45 4.40
CA THR A 74 -26.52 16.04 5.81
C THR A 74 -25.48 16.65 6.75
N TYR A 75 -24.19 16.60 6.38
CA TYR A 75 -23.16 17.27 7.15
C TYR A 75 -23.24 18.78 6.89
N THR A 76 -23.58 19.54 7.93
CA THR A 76 -23.65 21.00 7.86
C THR A 76 -22.29 21.67 7.99
N ASP A 77 -21.32 20.96 8.55
CA ASP A 77 -19.94 21.41 8.77
C ASP A 77 -18.96 20.35 8.23
N VAL A 78 -18.76 20.33 6.90
CA VAL A 78 -17.88 19.34 6.26
C VAL A 78 -16.41 19.72 6.33
N ASN A 79 -15.55 18.72 6.49
CA ASN A 79 -14.10 18.87 6.33
C ASN A 79 -13.66 18.66 4.88
N GLN A 80 -14.46 18.00 4.04
CA GLN A 80 -14.10 17.67 2.67
C GLN A 80 -15.22 17.98 1.68
N TYR A 81 -14.86 18.20 0.41
CA TYR A 81 -15.87 18.26 -0.65
C TYR A 81 -16.16 16.88 -1.24
N TYR A 82 -15.10 16.12 -1.53
CA TYR A 82 -15.15 14.83 -2.21
C TYR A 82 -15.40 13.66 -1.26
N SER A 83 -16.09 12.61 -1.73
CA SER A 83 -16.31 11.37 -0.97
C SER A 83 -15.00 10.63 -0.65
N PRO A 84 -14.99 9.69 0.32
CA PRO A 84 -13.81 8.87 0.57
C PRO A 84 -13.25 8.19 -0.69
N LYS A 85 -14.08 7.48 -1.47
CA LYS A 85 -13.60 6.87 -2.72
C LYS A 85 -13.03 7.88 -3.72
N SER A 86 -13.61 9.07 -3.77
CA SER A 86 -13.18 10.16 -4.65
C SER A 86 -11.80 10.68 -4.25
N LEU A 87 -11.58 10.94 -2.95
CA LEU A 87 -10.29 11.37 -2.41
C LEU A 87 -9.20 10.32 -2.63
N LEU A 88 -9.51 9.02 -2.42
CA LEU A 88 -8.58 7.93 -2.74
C LEU A 88 -8.21 7.92 -4.23
N SER A 89 -9.19 8.12 -5.11
CA SER A 89 -8.97 8.18 -6.55
C SER A 89 -8.15 9.40 -6.98
N ARG A 90 -8.01 10.43 -6.12
CA ARG A 90 -7.16 11.61 -6.32
C ARG A 90 -5.75 11.45 -5.73
N GLY A 91 -5.42 10.32 -5.10
CA GLY A 91 -4.10 10.03 -4.55
C GLY A 91 -3.97 10.13 -3.03
N ILE A 92 -5.07 10.41 -2.31
CA ILE A 92 -5.09 10.31 -0.84
C ILE A 92 -4.95 8.84 -0.43
N ARG A 93 -4.18 8.56 0.62
CA ARG A 93 -3.93 7.21 1.15
C ARG A 93 -4.00 7.11 2.68
N GLU A 94 -4.22 8.23 3.35
CA GLU A 94 -4.55 8.27 4.77
C GLU A 94 -5.92 8.96 4.95
N MET A 95 -6.75 8.40 5.82
CA MET A 95 -8.05 8.99 6.16
C MET A 95 -8.37 8.80 7.64
N GLU A 96 -8.91 9.85 8.25
CA GLU A 96 -9.49 9.80 9.59
C GLU A 96 -11.02 9.62 9.54
N PHE A 97 -11.53 8.64 10.30
CA PHE A 97 -12.95 8.40 10.55
C PHE A 97 -13.28 8.60 12.04
N ASP A 98 -14.12 9.58 12.34
CA ASP A 98 -14.74 9.73 13.66
C ASP A 98 -15.99 8.89 13.73
N ILE A 99 -16.08 8.07 14.77
CA ILE A 99 -17.11 7.04 14.88
C ILE A 99 -17.87 7.23 16.19
N TYR A 100 -19.19 7.47 16.07
CA TYR A 100 -20.09 7.58 17.22
C TYR A 100 -21.36 6.71 17.04
N PRO A 101 -22.07 6.37 18.13
CA PRO A 101 -23.36 5.67 18.08
C PRO A 101 -24.50 6.47 17.42
N GLU A 102 -25.46 5.77 16.81
CA GLU A 102 -26.72 6.33 16.27
C GLU A 102 -27.73 6.68 17.39
N GLY A 103 -27.49 7.73 18.18
CA GLY A 103 -28.42 8.15 19.23
C GLY A 103 -28.40 7.28 20.50
N THR A 104 -29.16 7.65 21.53
CA THR A 104 -28.98 7.14 22.92
C THR A 104 -29.21 5.64 23.10
N PHE A 105 -30.05 5.01 22.28
CA PHE A 105 -30.45 3.60 22.44
C PHE A 105 -30.04 2.71 21.27
N ASP A 106 -29.40 3.27 20.23
CA ASP A 106 -28.87 2.52 19.10
C ASP A 106 -27.36 2.75 19.01
N SER A 107 -26.61 1.65 18.96
CA SER A 107 -25.13 1.69 18.89
C SER A 107 -24.61 1.25 17.54
N THR A 108 -25.42 1.38 16.50
CA THR A 108 -24.96 1.34 15.12
C THR A 108 -23.80 2.33 14.96
N PRO A 109 -22.61 1.88 14.50
CA PRO A 109 -21.48 2.77 14.27
C PRO A 109 -21.74 3.69 13.07
N MET A 110 -21.74 4.98 13.33
CA MET A 110 -21.99 6.04 12.36
C MET A 110 -20.76 6.93 12.23
N LEU A 111 -20.62 7.60 11.10
CA LEU A 111 -19.56 8.57 10.85
C LEU A 111 -20.12 9.97 11.03
N CYS A 112 -19.64 10.72 12.02
CA CYS A 112 -20.04 12.12 12.18
C CYS A 112 -19.04 12.93 12.98
N HIS A 113 -18.90 14.20 12.60
CA HIS A 113 -18.02 15.14 13.25
C HIS A 113 -18.76 15.76 14.45
N ASN A 114 -18.53 15.21 15.64
CA ASN A 114 -19.12 15.63 16.90
C ASN A 114 -18.03 15.97 17.93
N SER A 115 -18.41 16.56 19.07
CA SER A 115 -17.48 16.87 20.15
C SER A 115 -16.68 15.64 20.62
N LEU A 116 -15.48 15.88 21.13
CA LEU A 116 -14.54 14.88 21.70
C LEU A 116 -15.03 14.28 23.04
N GLU A 117 -16.34 14.10 23.20
CA GLU A 117 -16.99 13.76 24.47
C GLU A 117 -17.49 12.33 24.47
N ASN A 118 -17.40 11.68 25.65
CA ASN A 118 -17.90 10.32 25.91
C ASN A 118 -19.44 10.17 25.83
N LYS A 119 -20.17 11.18 25.34
CA LYS A 119 -21.63 11.18 25.15
C LYS A 119 -22.06 11.66 23.76
N ALA A 120 -21.10 11.87 22.85
CA ALA A 120 -21.39 12.30 21.50
C ALA A 120 -22.16 11.22 20.71
N LEU A 121 -23.17 11.65 19.94
CA LEU A 121 -24.11 10.80 19.22
C LEU A 121 -24.31 11.30 17.80
N CYS A 122 -24.26 10.41 16.81
CA CYS A 122 -24.63 10.75 15.45
C CYS A 122 -26.16 10.77 15.27
N SER A 123 -26.64 11.69 14.43
CA SER A 123 -27.98 11.61 13.84
C SER A 123 -28.10 10.42 12.87
N SER A 124 -29.31 9.87 12.76
CA SER A 124 -29.66 8.79 11.84
C SER A 124 -29.57 9.16 10.35
N PHE A 125 -29.39 10.44 10.03
CA PHE A 125 -29.18 10.90 8.66
C PHE A 125 -27.72 10.82 8.20
N HIS A 126 -26.76 10.65 9.12
CA HIS A 126 -25.35 10.52 8.78
C HIS A 126 -25.05 9.17 8.14
N ALA A 127 -23.88 9.06 7.50
CA ALA A 127 -23.45 7.80 6.92
C ALA A 127 -23.10 6.78 8.01
N LYS A 128 -23.39 5.51 7.74
CA LYS A 128 -22.90 4.39 8.56
C LYS A 128 -21.41 4.18 8.31
N LEU A 129 -20.70 3.67 9.30
CA LEU A 129 -19.31 3.24 9.14
C LEU A 129 -19.14 2.32 7.92
N SER A 130 -20.08 1.41 7.72
CA SER A 130 -20.04 0.46 6.60
C SER A 130 -20.03 1.09 5.22
N GLU A 131 -20.69 2.23 5.05
CA GLU A 131 -20.70 2.92 3.76
C GLU A 131 -19.31 3.50 3.45
N GLY A 132 -18.61 4.02 4.47
CA GLY A 132 -17.22 4.45 4.33
C GLY A 132 -16.26 3.29 4.07
N LEU A 133 -16.48 2.14 4.74
CA LEU A 133 -15.69 0.93 4.51
C LEU A 133 -15.91 0.32 3.12
N ASP A 134 -17.14 0.40 2.58
CA ASP A 134 -17.46 -0.05 1.22
C ASP A 134 -16.73 0.80 0.15
N ASP A 135 -16.57 2.11 0.39
CA ASP A 135 -15.79 3.00 -0.47
C ASP A 135 -14.30 2.64 -0.47
N LEU A 136 -13.71 2.37 0.71
CA LEU A 136 -12.33 1.89 0.85
C LEU A 136 -12.14 0.56 0.11
N LYS A 137 -13.02 -0.41 0.36
CA LYS A 137 -12.98 -1.74 -0.26
C LYS A 137 -13.05 -1.65 -1.78
N SER A 138 -13.98 -0.85 -2.30
CA SER A 138 -14.16 -0.65 -3.74
C SER A 138 -12.90 -0.09 -4.40
N PHE A 139 -12.22 0.86 -3.73
CA PHE A 139 -10.96 1.40 -4.22
C PHE A 139 -9.85 0.34 -4.24
N LEU A 140 -9.68 -0.40 -3.14
CA LEU A 140 -8.59 -1.38 -3.01
C LEU A 140 -8.75 -2.60 -3.91
N GLN A 141 -9.98 -3.00 -4.23
CA GLN A 141 -10.28 -4.02 -5.23
C GLN A 141 -9.77 -3.63 -6.63
N ALA A 142 -9.88 -2.35 -6.98
CA ALA A 142 -9.38 -1.81 -8.24
C ALA A 142 -7.86 -1.52 -8.20
N ASN A 143 -7.30 -1.31 -7.01
CA ASN A 143 -5.91 -0.90 -6.79
C ASN A 143 -5.22 -1.88 -5.82
N PRO A 144 -4.95 -3.11 -6.26
CA PRO A 144 -4.45 -4.22 -5.43
C PRO A 144 -3.02 -4.03 -4.89
N ASP A 145 -2.28 -3.07 -5.43
CA ASP A 145 -0.94 -2.64 -5.07
C ASP A 145 -0.92 -1.47 -4.09
N GLU A 146 -2.10 -0.93 -3.74
CA GLU A 146 -2.22 0.22 -2.84
C GLU A 146 -2.43 -0.19 -1.38
N VAL A 147 -1.90 0.65 -0.50
CA VAL A 147 -2.08 0.54 0.95
C VAL A 147 -2.73 1.82 1.49
N VAL A 148 -3.74 1.66 2.36
CA VAL A 148 -4.44 2.76 3.04
C VAL A 148 -4.20 2.69 4.54
N LEU A 149 -3.85 3.83 5.14
CA LEU A 149 -3.82 4.04 6.58
C LEU A 149 -5.16 4.61 7.03
N LEU A 150 -5.92 3.85 7.81
CA LEU A 150 -7.20 4.29 8.39
C LEU A 150 -6.99 4.70 9.84
N LYS A 151 -7.05 6.00 10.12
CA LYS A 151 -7.10 6.54 11.48
C LYS A 151 -8.54 6.49 11.98
N ILE A 152 -8.72 5.94 13.16
CA ILE A 152 -10.03 5.82 13.82
C ILE A 152 -10.02 6.69 15.06
N GLU A 153 -11.02 7.56 15.12
CA GLU A 153 -11.35 8.35 16.29
C GLU A 153 -12.60 7.75 16.94
N ALA A 154 -12.39 7.11 18.09
CA ALA A 154 -13.43 6.33 18.77
C ALA A 154 -13.33 6.45 20.30
N TYR A 155 -14.02 7.42 20.89
CA TYR A 155 -14.04 7.65 22.35
C TYR A 155 -14.96 6.69 23.10
N LYS A 156 -14.56 6.24 24.29
CA LYS A 156 -15.43 5.43 25.14
C LYS A 156 -16.76 6.13 25.39
N HIS A 157 -17.87 5.50 25.02
CA HIS A 157 -19.19 6.06 25.24
C HIS A 157 -19.79 5.63 26.58
N ASN A 158 -20.31 6.58 27.36
CA ASN A 158 -20.86 6.37 28.71
C ASN A 158 -22.15 5.53 28.71
N ASP A 159 -22.99 5.69 27.68
CA ASP A 159 -24.30 5.03 27.59
C ASP A 159 -24.30 3.76 26.71
N HIS A 160 -23.19 3.45 26.02
CA HIS A 160 -23.11 2.31 25.08
C HIS A 160 -21.94 1.38 25.40
N ASN A 161 -22.09 0.53 26.42
CA ASN A 161 -21.00 -0.28 26.98
C ASN A 161 -20.26 -1.26 26.02
N ASN A 162 -20.83 -1.59 24.86
CA ASN A 162 -20.26 -2.55 23.89
C ASN A 162 -19.93 -1.94 22.52
N TRP A 163 -19.95 -0.62 22.40
CA TRP A 163 -19.95 0.03 21.09
C TRP A 163 -18.63 -0.11 20.31
N HIS A 164 -17.46 -0.09 20.97
CA HIS A 164 -16.16 -0.36 20.32
C HIS A 164 -16.11 -1.73 19.64
N ASN A 165 -16.70 -2.76 20.26
CA ASN A 165 -16.78 -4.07 19.61
C ASN A 165 -17.63 -4.05 18.36
N LYS A 166 -18.67 -3.20 18.29
CA LYS A 166 -19.46 -3.04 17.07
C LYS A 166 -18.61 -2.42 15.95
N ILE A 167 -17.68 -1.52 16.27
CA ILE A 167 -16.69 -1.04 15.29
C ILE A 167 -15.82 -2.20 14.81
N GLY A 168 -15.23 -2.97 15.74
CA GLY A 168 -14.41 -4.14 15.39
C GLY A 168 -15.15 -5.18 14.56
N GLU A 169 -16.45 -5.41 14.84
CA GLU A 169 -17.31 -6.26 14.04
C GLU A 169 -17.49 -5.74 12.61
N ARG A 170 -17.70 -4.42 12.42
CA ARG A 170 -17.80 -3.84 11.07
C ARG A 170 -16.47 -3.94 10.32
N LEU A 171 -15.36 -3.61 10.98
CA LEU A 171 -14.02 -3.73 10.38
C LEU A 171 -13.76 -5.17 9.92
N GLN A 172 -13.99 -6.15 10.79
CA GLN A 172 -13.78 -7.56 10.45
C GLN A 172 -14.72 -8.05 9.34
N ASN A 173 -16.01 -7.71 9.41
CA ASN A 173 -17.01 -8.22 8.45
C ASN A 173 -16.92 -7.56 7.08
N ASP A 174 -16.68 -6.25 7.05
CA ASP A 174 -16.79 -5.47 5.81
C ASP A 174 -15.47 -5.49 5.03
N ILE A 175 -14.32 -5.42 5.75
CA ILE A 175 -12.97 -5.29 5.17
C ILE A 175 -11.89 -6.18 5.80
N GLY A 176 -12.24 -7.21 6.59
CA GLY A 176 -11.26 -8.08 7.28
C GLY A 176 -10.22 -8.75 6.38
N ASP A 177 -10.59 -9.05 5.13
CA ASP A 177 -9.67 -9.61 4.13
C ASP A 177 -8.54 -8.64 3.77
N TYR A 178 -8.79 -7.32 3.85
CA TYR A 178 -7.84 -6.26 3.54
C TYR A 178 -7.08 -5.76 4.76
N LEU A 179 -7.57 -6.00 5.98
CA LEU A 179 -6.94 -5.51 7.21
C LEU A 179 -5.70 -6.32 7.60
N LEU A 180 -4.58 -5.64 7.81
CA LEU A 180 -3.48 -6.13 8.62
C LEU A 180 -3.93 -6.12 10.08
N LEU A 181 -4.10 -7.31 10.66
CA LEU A 181 -4.52 -7.48 12.04
C LEU A 181 -3.29 -7.48 12.97
N PRO A 182 -3.45 -7.08 14.24
CA PRO A 182 -2.44 -7.29 15.27
C PRO A 182 -1.87 -8.71 15.33
N SER A 183 -2.73 -9.73 15.17
CA SER A 183 -2.30 -11.12 15.16
C SER A 183 -1.44 -11.48 13.94
N ASP A 184 -1.63 -10.80 12.80
CA ASP A 184 -0.77 -10.98 11.63
C ASP A 184 0.66 -10.55 12.00
N TRP A 185 0.80 -9.47 12.80
CA TRP A 185 2.07 -9.06 13.39
C TRP A 185 2.46 -9.85 14.65
N GLY A 186 1.76 -10.94 14.99
CA GLY A 186 2.11 -11.82 16.10
C GLY A 186 1.84 -11.25 17.49
N TYR A 187 0.94 -10.28 17.63
CA TYR A 187 0.35 -9.95 18.94
C TYR A 187 -0.64 -11.05 19.37
N PRO A 188 -0.66 -11.46 20.65
CA PRO A 188 -1.64 -12.41 21.15
C PRO A 188 -3.10 -11.94 21.00
N ASP A 189 -4.03 -12.90 20.90
CA ASP A 189 -5.47 -12.61 20.91
C ASP A 189 -5.85 -11.78 22.15
N LYS A 190 -6.65 -10.71 21.95
CA LYS A 190 -7.10 -9.79 23.01
C LYS A 190 -5.97 -9.08 23.76
N SER A 191 -4.80 -8.95 23.15
CA SER A 191 -3.72 -8.11 23.68
C SER A 191 -3.76 -6.71 23.07
N CYS A 192 -3.24 -5.75 23.81
CA CYS A 192 -3.14 -4.39 23.30
C CYS A 192 -1.94 -4.31 22.37
N ALA A 193 -2.19 -4.02 21.09
CA ALA A 193 -1.16 -4.03 20.07
C ALA A 193 -0.79 -2.62 19.64
N SER A 194 0.49 -2.30 19.67
CA SER A 194 1.02 -1.03 19.20
C SER A 194 1.38 -1.14 17.72
N LEU A 195 1.12 -0.10 16.93
CA LEU A 195 1.56 -0.08 15.53
C LEU A 195 3.10 0.09 15.46
N PRO A 196 3.85 -0.85 14.88
CA PRO A 196 5.31 -0.84 14.91
C PRO A 196 5.89 0.03 13.79
N VAL A 197 5.65 1.34 13.87
CA VAL A 197 5.96 2.31 12.80
C VAL A 197 7.46 2.43 12.47
N SER A 198 8.33 2.01 13.38
CA SER A 198 9.78 2.02 13.18
C SER A 198 10.28 0.92 12.24
N HIS A 199 9.44 -0.08 11.94
CA HIS A 199 9.81 -1.25 11.14
C HIS A 199 8.78 -1.65 10.08
N LEU A 200 7.47 -1.58 10.38
CA LEU A 200 6.41 -1.95 9.43
C LEU A 200 6.51 -1.14 8.14
N THR A 201 6.49 -1.81 6.99
CA THR A 201 6.47 -1.20 5.66
C THR A 201 5.14 -1.43 4.93
N LYS A 202 4.84 -0.63 3.89
CA LYS A 202 3.67 -0.89 3.02
C LYS A 202 3.82 -2.23 2.30
N ARG A 203 5.06 -2.59 1.91
CA ARG A 203 5.38 -3.89 1.32
C ARG A 203 5.03 -5.05 2.25
N ASP A 204 5.27 -4.96 3.56
CA ASP A 204 4.90 -6.01 4.51
C ASP A 204 3.40 -6.26 4.50
N ILE A 205 2.60 -5.20 4.46
CA ILE A 205 1.13 -5.27 4.38
C ILE A 205 0.70 -5.99 3.09
N LEU A 206 1.25 -5.56 1.94
CA LEU A 206 0.93 -6.18 0.65
C LEU A 206 1.37 -7.65 0.59
N ALA A 207 2.54 -7.97 1.16
CA ALA A 207 3.08 -9.33 1.23
C ALA A 207 2.34 -10.20 2.24
N ALA A 208 1.63 -9.61 3.21
CA ALA A 208 0.68 -10.28 4.10
C ALA A 208 -0.67 -10.61 3.42
N GLY A 209 -0.86 -10.18 2.17
CA GLY A 209 -2.14 -10.30 1.48
C GLY A 209 -3.10 -9.15 1.80
N LYS A 210 -2.65 -8.16 2.55
CA LYS A 210 -3.46 -7.06 3.11
C LYS A 210 -3.22 -5.76 2.36
N GLN A 211 -4.05 -4.75 2.62
CA GLN A 211 -4.01 -3.42 1.99
C GLN A 211 -4.44 -2.28 2.94
N ILE A 212 -4.95 -2.58 4.13
CA ILE A 212 -5.37 -1.58 5.11
C ILE A 212 -4.67 -1.85 6.43
N VAL A 213 -4.25 -0.79 7.09
CA VAL A 213 -3.92 -0.83 8.52
C VAL A 213 -4.78 0.19 9.24
N ALA A 214 -5.45 -0.25 10.30
CA ALA A 214 -6.35 0.57 11.10
C ALA A 214 -5.73 0.86 12.46
N VAL A 215 -5.69 2.14 12.85
CA VAL A 215 -5.10 2.60 14.11
C VAL A 215 -6.08 3.51 14.84
N VAL A 216 -6.26 3.29 16.14
CA VAL A 216 -6.99 4.20 17.02
C VAL A 216 -6.04 5.08 17.79
N GLN A 217 -6.33 6.38 17.85
CA GLN A 217 -5.47 7.38 18.49
C GLN A 217 -6.16 8.17 19.61
N THR A 218 -7.35 7.76 20.03
CA THR A 218 -8.12 8.42 21.10
C THR A 218 -7.92 7.77 22.46
N PRO A 219 -7.92 8.54 23.56
CA PRO A 219 -7.91 10.00 23.60
C PRO A 219 -6.51 10.54 23.27
N ARG A 220 -6.44 11.61 22.49
CA ARG A 220 -5.18 12.18 21.98
C ARG A 220 -4.27 12.73 23.09
N ASP A 221 -4.82 12.93 24.27
CA ASP A 221 -4.21 13.61 25.40
C ASP A 221 -3.69 12.62 26.47
N HIS A 222 -3.61 11.34 26.15
CA HIS A 222 -3.20 10.32 27.12
C HIS A 222 -1.90 9.64 26.71
N SER A 223 -0.98 9.47 27.66
CA SER A 223 0.21 8.62 27.46
C SER A 223 -0.18 7.17 27.69
N ASP A 224 0.16 6.28 26.76
CA ASP A 224 -0.27 4.88 26.74
C ASP A 224 -1.81 4.71 26.63
N LEU A 225 -2.27 4.60 25.38
CA LEU A 225 -3.66 4.42 25.01
C LEU A 225 -4.24 3.06 25.44
N CYS A 226 -3.42 2.05 25.76
CA CYS A 226 -3.93 0.75 26.23
C CYS A 226 -4.71 0.88 27.52
N SER A 227 -4.25 1.74 28.44
CA SER A 227 -4.89 1.95 29.72
C SER A 227 -6.31 2.53 29.56
N TYR A 228 -6.53 3.39 28.57
CA TYR A 228 -7.84 3.95 28.25
C TYR A 228 -8.77 2.91 27.63
N HIS A 229 -8.26 2.14 26.66
CA HIS A 229 -9.02 1.09 25.96
C HIS A 229 -9.05 -0.25 26.72
N SER A 230 -8.61 -0.27 27.99
CA SER A 230 -8.31 -1.48 28.79
C SER A 230 -9.28 -2.65 28.60
N ALA A 231 -8.73 -3.86 28.74
CA ALA A 231 -9.22 -5.19 28.32
C ALA A 231 -10.57 -5.69 28.87
N GLY A 232 -11.55 -4.82 29.16
CA GLY A 232 -12.93 -5.23 29.42
C GLY A 232 -13.54 -5.94 28.21
N ASN A 233 -14.82 -5.69 27.90
CA ASN A 233 -15.46 -6.48 26.84
C ASN A 233 -14.89 -6.25 25.42
N TYR A 234 -13.96 -5.32 25.16
CA TYR A 234 -13.52 -4.81 23.84
C TYR A 234 -12.65 -5.74 22.95
N SER A 235 -12.68 -7.05 23.18
CA SER A 235 -11.86 -8.04 22.45
C SER A 235 -11.87 -7.92 20.92
N LYS A 236 -13.03 -7.70 20.30
CA LYS A 236 -13.12 -7.61 18.83
C LYS A 236 -12.45 -6.36 18.30
N PHE A 237 -12.53 -5.26 19.04
CA PHE A 237 -11.86 -4.03 18.68
C PHE A 237 -10.33 -4.22 18.74
N TRP A 238 -9.80 -4.75 19.84
CA TRP A 238 -8.36 -4.99 20.00
C TRP A 238 -7.78 -5.97 18.96
N ASN A 239 -8.60 -6.91 18.47
CA ASN A 239 -8.17 -7.85 17.44
C ASN A 239 -8.17 -7.26 16.02
N THR A 240 -8.76 -6.08 15.81
CA THR A 240 -8.98 -5.50 14.47
C THR A 240 -8.27 -4.17 14.25
N VAL A 241 -7.85 -3.48 15.32
CA VAL A 241 -7.13 -2.20 15.25
C VAL A 241 -5.85 -2.24 16.08
N PHE A 242 -4.85 -1.49 15.64
CA PHE A 242 -3.70 -1.13 16.49
C PHE A 242 -4.10 0.02 17.42
N ILE A 243 -3.72 -0.07 18.69
CA ILE A 243 -3.98 0.93 19.72
C ILE A 243 -2.76 1.84 19.83
N GLY A 244 -2.80 3.00 19.18
CA GLY A 244 -1.65 3.90 19.06
C GLY A 244 -0.48 3.32 18.26
N VAL A 245 0.69 3.93 18.44
CA VAL A 245 1.94 3.60 17.76
C VAL A 245 3.09 3.43 18.72
N ASP A 246 4.13 2.71 18.29
CA ASP A 246 5.40 2.72 18.99
C ASP A 246 6.16 4.03 18.73
N ALA A 247 6.77 4.58 19.76
CA ALA A 247 7.59 5.79 19.66
C ALA A 247 8.79 5.73 20.59
N PHE A 248 9.98 6.10 20.10
CA PHE A 248 11.18 6.29 20.91
C PHE A 248 11.14 7.62 21.65
N ASP A 249 11.39 7.59 22.95
CA ASP A 249 11.55 8.80 23.77
C ASP A 249 12.91 9.50 23.52
N SER A 250 13.12 10.65 24.16
CA SER A 250 14.35 11.45 24.00
C SER A 250 15.61 10.75 24.53
N SER A 251 15.44 9.68 25.30
CA SER A 251 16.52 8.82 25.79
C SER A 251 16.75 7.59 24.90
N GLY A 252 15.98 7.45 23.81
CA GLY A 252 16.05 6.32 22.89
C GLY A 252 15.33 5.06 23.38
N ASN A 253 14.47 5.15 24.40
CA ASN A 253 13.67 4.00 24.85
C ASN A 253 12.36 3.94 24.07
N LEU A 254 11.99 2.75 23.60
CA LEU A 254 10.69 2.53 22.98
C LEU A 254 9.56 2.67 24.00
N LYS A 255 8.51 3.38 23.62
CA LYS A 255 7.22 3.47 24.30
C LYS A 255 6.16 2.93 23.36
N SER A 256 5.40 1.95 23.83
CA SER A 256 4.31 1.38 23.05
C SER A 256 3.00 2.13 23.27
N ASN A 257 2.09 2.00 22.31
CA ASN A 257 0.71 2.47 22.37
C ASN A 257 0.58 3.97 22.63
N GLN A 258 1.51 4.75 22.08
CA GLN A 258 1.47 6.21 22.16
C GLN A 258 0.48 6.76 21.12
N PRO A 259 -0.22 7.86 21.41
CA PRO A 259 -0.92 8.59 20.35
C PRO A 259 0.10 9.12 19.34
N PHE A 260 -0.33 9.37 18.11
CA PHE A 260 0.50 10.11 17.16
C PHE A 260 0.86 11.47 17.74
N CYS A 261 2.11 11.89 17.54
CA CYS A 261 2.48 13.28 17.81
C CYS A 261 1.80 14.19 16.79
N GLN A 262 0.92 15.08 17.26
CA GLN A 262 0.13 15.99 16.43
C GLN A 262 0.64 17.43 16.59
N ASN A 263 1.08 18.05 15.49
CA ASN A 263 1.42 19.48 15.41
C ASN A 263 2.42 20.01 16.48
N GLY A 264 3.21 19.14 17.13
CA GLY A 264 4.19 19.55 18.14
C GLY A 264 3.58 20.05 19.46
N ASN A 265 2.57 19.36 19.98
CA ASN A 265 2.03 19.61 21.31
C ASN A 265 2.91 19.01 22.43
N ASP A 266 2.70 19.44 23.68
CA ASP A 266 3.54 19.10 24.86
C ASP A 266 3.62 17.59 25.21
N LYS A 267 2.88 16.73 24.50
CA LYS A 267 2.86 15.27 24.70
C LYS A 267 3.77 14.52 23.73
N CYS A 268 4.42 15.24 22.84
CA CYS A 268 5.44 14.74 21.95
C CYS A 268 6.82 14.72 22.62
N VAL A 269 7.70 13.82 22.17
CA VAL A 269 9.13 13.80 22.53
C VAL A 269 9.81 15.17 22.30
N SER A 270 9.36 15.89 21.29
CA SER A 270 9.67 17.31 21.04
C SER A 270 8.60 17.95 20.15
N ASN A 271 8.63 19.28 20.02
CA ASN A 271 7.74 20.01 19.11
C ASN A 271 8.27 20.07 17.67
N ASP A 272 9.39 19.38 17.38
CA ASP A 272 10.06 19.40 16.08
C ASP A 272 9.91 18.06 15.35
N GLN A 273 9.29 18.10 14.16
CA GLN A 273 9.09 16.93 13.30
C GLN A 273 10.40 16.27 12.89
N THR A 274 11.47 17.06 12.74
CA THR A 274 12.79 16.54 12.34
C THR A 274 13.35 15.61 13.41
N SER A 275 13.20 16.01 14.67
CA SER A 275 13.62 15.22 15.82
C SER A 275 12.87 13.89 15.91
N HIS A 276 11.55 13.89 15.67
CA HIS A 276 10.76 12.65 15.60
C HIS A 276 11.17 11.75 14.43
N TYR A 277 11.34 12.34 13.24
CA TYR A 277 11.78 11.62 12.06
C TYR A 277 13.11 10.90 12.32
N ASN A 278 14.09 11.61 12.90
CA ASN A 278 15.39 11.05 13.23
C ASN A 278 15.32 9.98 14.32
N ALA A 279 14.40 10.12 15.28
CA ALA A 279 14.13 9.11 16.31
C ALA A 279 13.34 7.90 15.81
N ARG A 280 12.96 7.84 14.52
CA ARG A 280 12.11 6.77 13.93
C ARG A 280 10.66 6.77 14.47
N ASN A 281 10.16 7.94 14.86
CA ASN A 281 8.77 8.15 15.25
C ASN A 281 7.93 8.64 14.06
N MET A 282 6.61 8.42 14.12
CA MET A 282 5.66 8.89 13.11
C MET A 282 4.83 10.06 13.65
N THR A 283 4.68 11.12 12.86
CA THR A 283 3.98 12.35 13.24
C THR A 283 2.86 12.68 12.27
N VAL A 284 1.86 13.41 12.77
CA VAL A 284 0.70 13.87 12.00
C VAL A 284 0.64 15.38 12.04
N VAL A 285 0.47 15.98 10.86
CA VAL A 285 0.13 17.40 10.70
C VAL A 285 -1.34 17.48 10.32
N ILE A 286 -2.16 17.89 11.28
CA ILE A 286 -3.62 17.92 11.15
C ILE A 286 -4.08 19.34 10.88
N ASP A 287 -4.91 19.56 9.87
CA ASP A 287 -5.67 20.80 9.66
C ASP A 287 -7.14 20.63 10.08
N ASP A 288 -7.55 21.31 11.15
CA ASP A 288 -8.89 21.27 11.75
C ASP A 288 -9.92 22.14 11.03
N ALA A 289 -9.58 22.70 9.86
CA ALA A 289 -10.51 23.51 9.10
C ALA A 289 -11.76 22.73 8.64
N THR A 290 -12.87 23.45 8.59
CA THR A 290 -14.16 23.00 8.06
C THR A 290 -14.71 24.04 7.09
N GLN A 291 -15.76 23.69 6.34
CA GLN A 291 -16.44 24.65 5.45
C GLN A 291 -17.15 25.80 6.18
N LEU A 292 -17.25 25.80 7.51
CA LEU A 292 -17.88 26.90 8.28
C LEU A 292 -16.85 27.79 9.00
N ASN A 293 -15.61 27.35 9.11
CA ASN A 293 -14.54 28.13 9.73
C ASN A 293 -14.24 29.38 8.89
N THR A 294 -14.43 30.57 9.46
CA THR A 294 -14.26 31.86 8.75
C THR A 294 -12.85 32.05 8.18
N ASP A 295 -11.86 31.40 8.79
CA ASP A 295 -10.45 31.58 8.48
C ASP A 295 -9.92 30.56 7.46
N GLY A 296 -10.73 29.54 7.11
CA GLY A 296 -10.35 28.46 6.19
C GLY A 296 -9.19 27.58 6.71
N PRO A 297 -8.57 26.78 5.83
CA PRO A 297 -7.38 25.99 6.15
C PRO A 297 -6.23 26.85 6.67
N SER A 298 -5.44 26.31 7.59
CA SER A 298 -4.33 27.06 8.21
C SER A 298 -3.35 27.54 7.14
N SER A 299 -2.99 28.82 7.17
CA SER A 299 -2.01 29.39 6.22
C SER A 299 -0.62 28.73 6.26
N SER A 300 -0.33 27.87 7.23
CA SER A 300 0.89 27.05 7.32
C SER A 300 0.74 25.67 6.65
N LYS A 301 -0.47 25.26 6.30
CA LYS A 301 -0.86 23.94 5.81
C LYS A 301 -1.50 24.00 4.42
N THR A 302 -1.19 25.05 3.65
CA THR A 302 -1.75 25.28 2.31
C THR A 302 -0.67 25.68 1.32
N GLY A 303 -0.88 25.39 0.03
CA GLY A 303 0.07 25.73 -1.01
C GLY A 303 1.46 25.10 -0.79
N SER A 304 2.49 25.82 -1.24
CA SER A 304 3.91 25.43 -1.04
C SER A 304 4.35 25.24 0.42
N LYS A 305 3.56 25.70 1.41
CA LYS A 305 3.89 25.54 2.83
C LYS A 305 3.60 24.15 3.35
N VAL A 306 2.70 23.39 2.72
CA VAL A 306 2.52 21.96 3.00
C VAL A 306 3.86 21.24 2.90
N MET A 307 4.59 21.46 1.82
CA MET A 307 5.94 20.92 1.66
C MET A 307 6.98 21.62 2.52
N SER A 308 7.12 22.94 2.41
CA SER A 308 8.25 23.66 3.02
C SER A 308 8.21 23.76 4.54
N SER A 309 7.02 23.76 5.15
CA SER A 309 6.88 23.88 6.60
C SER A 309 6.84 22.52 7.31
N TRP A 310 6.40 21.46 6.62
CA TRP A 310 6.08 20.17 7.23
C TRP A 310 6.80 18.99 6.59
N ALA A 311 6.48 18.64 5.34
CA ALA A 311 7.03 17.42 4.72
C ALA A 311 8.56 17.46 4.59
N LYS A 312 9.11 18.61 4.20
CA LYS A 312 10.57 18.86 4.15
C LYS A 312 11.23 18.95 5.52
N LYS A 313 10.46 18.87 6.62
CA LYS A 313 10.94 18.74 8.01
C LYS A 313 10.66 17.36 8.61
N GLY A 314 10.28 16.38 7.79
CA GLY A 314 10.12 14.99 8.22
C GLY A 314 8.73 14.65 8.74
N ALA A 315 7.70 15.49 8.55
CA ALA A 315 6.32 15.09 8.81
C ALA A 315 5.92 13.93 7.89
N GLN A 316 5.31 12.88 8.45
CA GLN A 316 4.95 11.67 7.71
C GLN A 316 3.48 11.63 7.30
N ILE A 317 2.56 12.20 8.07
CA ILE A 317 1.14 12.27 7.72
C ILE A 317 0.75 13.73 7.56
N LEU A 318 0.25 14.09 6.39
CA LEU A 318 -0.29 15.40 6.07
C LEU A 318 -1.81 15.26 5.96
N GLU A 319 -2.49 15.38 7.08
CA GLU A 319 -3.92 15.15 7.20
C GLU A 319 -4.66 16.47 7.12
N LEU A 320 -4.99 16.88 5.89
CA LEU A 320 -5.45 18.24 5.63
C LEU A 320 -6.95 18.29 5.29
N ALA A 321 -7.54 19.45 5.57
CA ALA A 321 -8.94 19.73 5.29
C ALA A 321 -9.14 20.39 3.93
N LEU A 322 -10.36 20.27 3.41
CA LEU A 322 -10.87 20.93 2.21
C LEU A 322 -10.00 20.66 0.97
N VAL A 323 -9.52 19.41 0.84
CA VAL A 323 -8.70 18.99 -0.30
C VAL A 323 -9.50 19.21 -1.59
N GLU A 324 -8.97 20.11 -2.42
CA GLU A 324 -9.49 20.54 -3.72
C GLU A 324 -10.86 21.23 -3.69
N ALA A 325 -11.19 21.89 -2.58
CA ALA A 325 -12.45 22.58 -2.47
C ALA A 325 -12.55 23.85 -3.34
N ASN A 326 -11.44 24.48 -3.78
CA ASN A 326 -11.39 25.83 -4.40
C ASN A 326 -12.41 26.16 -5.50
N ASN A 327 -12.90 25.16 -6.25
CA ASN A 327 -13.85 25.36 -7.36
C ASN A 327 -15.26 24.85 -7.07
N THR A 328 -15.58 24.69 -5.79
CA THR A 328 -16.82 24.07 -5.33
C THR A 328 -17.67 25.07 -4.57
N SER A 329 -18.94 24.72 -4.31
CA SER A 329 -19.80 25.53 -3.45
C SER A 329 -19.29 25.64 -2.01
N ALA A 330 -18.38 24.75 -1.58
CA ALA A 330 -17.71 24.86 -0.28
C ALA A 330 -16.60 25.93 -0.26
N ALA A 331 -16.15 26.42 -1.43
CA ALA A 331 -15.09 27.42 -1.56
C ALA A 331 -15.53 28.88 -1.38
N SER A 332 -16.85 29.14 -1.36
CA SER A 332 -17.39 30.45 -1.76
C SER A 332 -17.13 31.62 -0.79
N GLY A 333 -16.29 31.44 0.25
CA GLY A 333 -15.97 32.49 1.22
C GLY A 333 -14.47 32.72 1.52
N TYR A 334 -13.56 31.84 1.12
CA TYR A 334 -12.22 31.73 1.75
C TYR A 334 -11.04 32.28 0.93
N GLY A 335 -11.28 32.62 -0.33
CA GLY A 335 -10.27 33.17 -1.24
C GLY A 335 -9.15 32.18 -1.57
N ALA A 336 -9.43 31.11 -2.33
CA ALA A 336 -8.45 30.22 -2.98
C ALA A 336 -7.24 29.80 -2.10
N ASN A 337 -7.52 29.40 -0.86
CA ASN A 337 -6.51 28.99 0.11
C ASN A 337 -6.57 27.48 0.41
N GLU A 338 -7.45 26.72 -0.22
CA GLU A 338 -7.63 25.31 0.08
C GLU A 338 -6.60 24.43 -0.62
N VAL A 339 -6.27 23.30 0.03
CA VAL A 339 -5.16 22.43 -0.34
C VAL A 339 -5.43 21.78 -1.69
N GLN A 340 -4.45 21.83 -2.60
CA GLN A 340 -4.56 21.14 -3.89
C GLN A 340 -3.71 19.85 -3.91
N ILE A 341 -4.00 18.93 -4.83
CA ILE A 341 -3.23 17.69 -4.95
C ILE A 341 -1.74 17.96 -5.21
N GLU A 342 -1.41 19.01 -5.97
CA GLU A 342 -0.02 19.38 -6.19
C GLU A 342 0.73 19.81 -4.92
N ASP A 343 0.03 20.25 -3.87
CA ASP A 343 0.65 20.70 -2.63
C ASP A 343 1.25 19.53 -1.83
N TYR A 344 0.85 18.29 -2.13
CA TYR A 344 1.41 17.06 -1.56
C TYR A 344 2.65 16.53 -2.31
N ILE A 345 2.95 17.07 -3.50
CA ILE A 345 3.95 16.50 -4.41
C ILE A 345 5.33 17.12 -4.16
N TRP A 346 6.30 16.29 -3.82
CA TRP A 346 7.72 16.67 -3.68
C TRP A 346 8.60 16.10 -4.81
N SER A 347 8.14 15.03 -5.47
CA SER A 347 8.97 14.18 -6.33
C SER A 347 8.99 14.62 -7.80
N TRP A 348 8.05 14.11 -8.60
CA TRP A 348 7.99 14.30 -10.05
C TRP A 348 7.73 15.75 -10.43
N LYS A 349 8.46 16.24 -11.43
CA LYS A 349 8.21 17.53 -12.09
C LYS A 349 6.85 17.52 -12.79
N ALA A 350 6.23 18.70 -12.93
CA ALA A 350 4.99 18.85 -13.68
C ALA A 350 5.07 18.26 -15.09
N ASN A 351 4.01 17.56 -15.51
CA ASN A 351 3.94 16.82 -16.78
C ASN A 351 5.02 15.73 -16.94
N ARG A 352 5.55 15.18 -15.85
CA ARG A 352 6.48 14.04 -15.85
C ARG A 352 5.92 12.88 -15.03
N PRO A 353 6.24 11.62 -15.37
CA PRO A 353 7.02 11.18 -16.53
C PRO A 353 6.29 11.43 -17.86
N ASN A 354 7.02 11.73 -18.95
CA ASN A 354 6.41 12.00 -20.27
C ASN A 354 6.84 11.01 -21.38
N GLY A 355 7.60 9.97 -21.03
CA GLY A 355 8.04 8.93 -21.95
C GLY A 355 9.31 9.26 -22.74
N ASN A 356 10.08 10.26 -22.29
CA ASN A 356 11.40 10.58 -22.83
C ASN A 356 12.50 9.65 -22.28
N GLY A 357 12.19 8.82 -21.30
CA GLY A 357 12.98 7.65 -20.95
C GLY A 357 12.39 6.85 -19.80
N ASP A 358 13.11 5.81 -19.40
CA ASP A 358 12.66 4.81 -18.43
C ASP A 358 13.43 4.88 -17.11
N CYS A 359 14.26 5.91 -16.91
CA CYS A 359 15.06 6.09 -15.71
C CYS A 359 14.90 7.50 -15.14
N ALA A 360 14.80 7.60 -13.82
CA ALA A 360 14.53 8.84 -13.12
C ALA A 360 15.81 9.58 -12.75
N SER A 361 15.80 10.88 -13.00
CA SER A 361 16.88 11.83 -12.80
C SER A 361 16.40 12.94 -11.88
N LEU A 362 17.18 13.26 -10.85
CA LEU A 362 17.01 14.49 -10.06
C LEU A 362 17.69 15.62 -10.83
N GLU A 363 16.88 16.55 -11.33
CA GLU A 363 17.33 17.67 -12.15
C GLU A 363 17.69 18.89 -11.29
N ASN A 364 18.30 19.89 -11.92
CA ASN A 364 18.79 21.11 -11.27
C ASN A 364 17.69 22.02 -10.68
N ASP A 365 16.41 21.73 -10.91
CA ASP A 365 15.26 22.41 -10.30
C ASP A 365 14.66 21.61 -9.13
N ASP A 366 15.46 20.70 -8.56
CA ASP A 366 15.14 19.83 -7.42
C ASP A 366 14.03 18.81 -7.69
N ALA A 367 13.54 18.72 -8.92
CA ALA A 367 12.43 17.84 -9.30
C ALA A 367 12.91 16.61 -10.09
N ILE A 368 12.11 15.55 -10.02
CA ILE A 368 12.39 14.29 -10.72
C ILE A 368 11.81 14.32 -12.13
N ALA A 369 12.61 13.90 -13.11
CA ALA A 369 12.18 13.74 -14.49
C ALA A 369 12.65 12.41 -15.07
N ASP A 370 11.87 11.88 -16.01
CA ASP A 370 12.22 10.70 -16.79
C ASP A 370 13.20 11.05 -17.90
N LYS A 371 14.21 10.19 -18.07
CA LYS A 371 15.35 10.43 -18.95
C LYS A 371 15.90 9.12 -19.49
N ALA A 372 16.51 9.19 -20.67
CA ALA A 372 17.14 8.03 -21.29
C ALA A 372 18.21 7.44 -20.35
N CYS A 373 18.04 6.18 -19.97
CA CYS A 373 18.90 5.45 -19.02
C CYS A 373 20.39 5.44 -19.41
N THR A 374 20.71 5.72 -20.68
CA THR A 374 22.05 5.79 -21.24
C THR A 374 22.76 7.13 -21.04
N THR A 375 22.08 8.15 -20.47
CA THR A 375 22.70 9.44 -20.16
C THR A 375 23.74 9.28 -19.05
N TYR A 376 24.83 10.07 -19.10
CA TYR A 376 25.90 10.01 -18.10
C TYR A 376 25.69 11.06 -17.02
N GLN A 377 25.48 10.61 -15.78
CA GLN A 377 25.27 11.47 -14.61
C GLN A 377 25.92 10.85 -13.36
N TYR A 378 26.13 11.65 -12.33
CA TYR A 378 26.48 11.11 -11.01
C TYR A 378 25.29 10.36 -10.42
N HIS A 379 25.54 9.44 -9.49
CA HIS A 379 24.49 8.64 -8.85
C HIS A 379 24.34 9.05 -7.39
N ALA A 380 23.09 9.19 -6.94
CA ALA A 380 22.77 9.34 -5.53
C ALA A 380 22.96 7.99 -4.82
N CYS A 381 23.90 7.96 -3.87
CA CYS A 381 24.24 6.78 -3.09
C CYS A 381 23.80 6.98 -1.64
N VAL A 382 23.29 5.94 -1.01
CA VAL A 382 22.74 5.99 0.35
C VAL A 382 23.18 4.78 1.16
N ASP A 383 23.56 4.98 2.43
CA ASP A 383 23.90 3.91 3.35
C ASP A 383 22.68 3.42 4.18
N GLU A 384 22.89 2.43 5.05
CA GLU A 384 21.82 1.82 5.86
C GLU A 384 21.18 2.79 6.87
N ASP A 385 21.94 3.79 7.32
CA ASP A 385 21.49 4.87 8.19
C ASP A 385 20.87 6.03 7.41
N ARG A 386 20.73 5.87 6.08
CA ARG A 386 20.16 6.85 5.15
C ARG A 386 21.00 8.13 4.99
N ASN A 387 22.31 8.08 5.21
CA ASN A 387 23.21 9.18 4.86
C ASN A 387 23.55 9.14 3.36
N TRP A 388 23.58 10.32 2.74
CA TRP A 388 23.76 10.46 1.29
C TRP A 388 25.20 10.77 0.88
N LYS A 389 25.61 10.22 -0.27
CA LYS A 389 26.83 10.54 -1.01
C LYS A 389 26.55 10.52 -2.51
N LEU A 390 27.49 11.05 -3.30
CA LEU A 390 27.47 10.94 -4.76
C LEU A 390 28.54 9.94 -5.22
N SER A 391 28.29 9.27 -6.34
CA SER A 391 29.34 8.50 -7.02
C SER A 391 30.51 9.39 -7.43
N SER A 392 31.72 8.84 -7.48
CA SER A 392 32.93 9.58 -7.87
C SER A 392 32.99 9.93 -9.36
N GLU A 393 32.31 9.13 -10.20
CA GLU A 393 32.29 9.29 -11.65
C GLU A 393 30.84 9.29 -12.16
N LYS A 394 30.66 9.87 -13.35
CA LYS A 394 29.38 9.85 -14.06
C LYS A 394 29.19 8.52 -14.79
N GLY A 395 27.95 8.06 -14.89
CA GLY A 395 27.61 6.85 -15.60
C GLY A 395 26.16 6.79 -16.09
N THR A 396 25.84 5.75 -16.85
CA THR A 396 24.46 5.36 -17.17
C THR A 396 23.76 4.92 -15.89
N TRP A 397 22.44 5.02 -15.86
CA TRP A 397 21.64 4.71 -14.67
C TRP A 397 21.95 3.33 -14.08
N HIS A 398 22.15 2.32 -14.94
CA HIS A 398 22.47 0.95 -14.53
C HIS A 398 23.80 0.83 -13.78
N MET A 399 24.76 1.73 -14.02
CA MET A 399 26.05 1.69 -13.34
C MET A 399 25.95 2.17 -11.88
N GLY A 400 24.82 2.77 -11.46
CA GLY A 400 24.61 3.22 -10.09
C GLY A 400 24.80 2.12 -9.05
N PHE A 401 24.31 0.91 -9.31
CA PHE A 401 24.45 -0.22 -8.39
C PHE A 401 25.91 -0.54 -8.06
N ALA A 402 26.76 -0.59 -9.08
CA ALA A 402 28.19 -0.84 -8.90
C ALA A 402 28.94 0.40 -8.37
N SER A 403 28.59 1.59 -8.87
CA SER A 403 29.25 2.85 -8.52
C SER A 403 29.06 3.20 -7.04
N CYS A 404 27.84 3.02 -6.51
CA CYS A 404 27.57 3.28 -5.11
C CYS A 404 28.21 2.25 -4.19
N LYS A 405 28.20 0.96 -4.58
CA LYS A 405 28.92 -0.09 -3.86
C LYS A 405 30.43 0.16 -3.78
N ALA A 406 31.01 0.76 -4.83
CA ALA A 406 32.43 1.09 -4.88
C ALA A 406 32.86 2.17 -3.86
N LEU A 407 31.92 2.92 -3.27
CA LEU A 407 32.20 3.86 -2.18
C LEU A 407 32.59 3.16 -0.86
N GLY A 408 32.39 1.83 -0.77
CA GLY A 408 32.63 1.03 0.43
C GLY A 408 31.49 1.12 1.45
N GLY A 409 31.67 0.46 2.61
CA GLY A 409 30.63 0.42 3.65
C GLY A 409 29.32 -0.23 3.17
N THR A 410 28.20 0.37 3.55
CA THR A 410 26.84 -0.10 3.22
C THR A 410 26.16 0.74 2.12
N TYR A 411 26.93 1.57 1.38
CA TYR A 411 26.37 2.42 0.33
C TYR A 411 25.78 1.61 -0.83
N THR A 412 24.54 1.96 -1.19
CA THR A 412 23.77 1.41 -2.30
C THR A 412 23.23 2.53 -3.18
N PHE A 413 22.77 2.19 -4.38
CA PHE A 413 22.14 3.17 -5.27
C PHE A 413 20.74 3.52 -4.74
N GLY A 414 20.48 4.80 -4.48
CA GLY A 414 19.35 5.23 -3.67
C GLY A 414 18.38 6.18 -4.36
N MET A 415 17.13 6.14 -3.92
CA MET A 415 16.06 7.10 -4.16
C MET A 415 15.55 7.59 -2.79
N PRO A 416 15.40 8.92 -2.57
CA PRO A 416 14.79 9.42 -1.34
C PRO A 416 13.42 8.80 -1.11
N PHE A 417 13.11 8.39 0.12
CA PHE A 417 11.80 7.87 0.47
C PHE A 417 10.76 8.98 0.51
N ASN A 418 11.15 10.19 0.90
CA ASN A 418 10.23 11.31 1.08
C ASN A 418 10.92 12.67 0.85
N ALA A 419 10.13 13.74 1.02
CA ALA A 419 10.58 15.11 0.87
C ALA A 419 11.75 15.52 1.80
N TYR A 420 11.81 14.99 3.02
CA TYR A 420 12.89 15.30 3.97
C TYR A 420 14.22 14.68 3.54
N GLU A 421 14.23 13.41 3.13
CA GLU A 421 15.45 12.80 2.61
C GLU A 421 15.88 13.44 1.28
N GLN A 422 14.95 13.94 0.47
CA GLN A 422 15.30 14.71 -0.71
C GLN A 422 16.07 15.98 -0.33
N VAL A 423 15.65 16.70 0.73
CA VAL A 423 16.41 17.85 1.26
C VAL A 423 17.82 17.44 1.70
N GLN A 424 17.98 16.28 2.34
CA GLN A 424 19.29 15.76 2.73
C GLN A 424 20.18 15.46 1.50
N LEU A 425 19.64 14.81 0.48
CA LEU A 425 20.35 14.57 -0.78
C LEU A 425 20.74 15.88 -1.48
N LEU A 426 19.82 16.84 -1.57
CA LEU A 426 20.09 18.16 -2.16
C LEU A 426 21.19 18.92 -1.40
N SER A 427 21.26 18.77 -0.07
CA SER A 427 22.36 19.33 0.73
C SER A 427 23.73 18.75 0.34
N VAL A 428 23.78 17.44 0.03
CA VAL A 428 25.01 16.76 -0.45
C VAL A 428 25.37 17.19 -1.88
N ILE A 429 24.38 17.43 -2.73
CA ILE A 429 24.58 17.93 -4.10
C ILE A 429 25.10 19.38 -4.09
N GLY A 430 24.61 20.20 -3.15
CA GLY A 430 24.97 21.61 -3.03
C GLY A 430 24.50 22.42 -4.25
N SER A 431 25.29 23.42 -4.65
CA SER A 431 24.96 24.32 -5.77
C SER A 431 25.32 23.76 -7.16
N SER A 432 25.41 22.44 -7.31
CA SER A 432 25.77 21.81 -8.57
C SER A 432 24.69 22.02 -9.63
N SER A 433 25.08 22.35 -10.86
CA SER A 433 24.16 22.40 -12.00
C SER A 433 24.04 21.04 -12.72
N GLU A 434 24.69 20.01 -12.20
CA GLU A 434 24.66 18.66 -12.74
C GLU A 434 23.38 17.93 -12.32
N ASN A 435 22.90 17.04 -13.19
CA ASN A 435 21.80 16.15 -12.87
C ASN A 435 22.34 14.86 -12.23
N HIS A 436 21.52 14.23 -11.40
CA HIS A 436 21.91 13.05 -10.63
C HIS A 436 20.91 11.92 -10.82
N TRP A 437 21.40 10.73 -11.13
CA TRP A 437 20.58 9.53 -11.15
C TRP A 437 20.12 9.18 -9.73
N VAL A 438 18.84 8.82 -9.62
CA VAL A 438 18.24 8.23 -8.42
C VAL A 438 17.72 6.83 -8.77
N ASN A 439 17.72 5.91 -7.81
CA ASN A 439 17.30 4.52 -8.03
C ASN A 439 15.78 4.41 -8.17
N TYR A 440 15.26 4.83 -9.32
CA TYR A 440 13.86 4.80 -9.68
C TYR A 440 13.73 4.67 -11.21
N TYR A 441 13.07 3.62 -11.66
CA TYR A 441 13.00 3.27 -13.08
C TYR A 441 11.64 2.70 -13.47
N LYS A 442 11.26 2.86 -14.73
CA LYS A 442 10.03 2.29 -15.28
C LYS A 442 10.21 0.79 -15.45
N ALA A 443 9.56 0.01 -14.60
CA ALA A 443 9.61 -1.44 -14.66
C ALA A 443 8.73 -1.98 -15.81
N PHE A 444 7.55 -1.38 -15.99
CA PHE A 444 6.61 -1.64 -17.07
C PHE A 444 5.60 -0.48 -17.15
N ASP A 445 4.60 -0.61 -18.02
CA ASP A 445 3.62 0.47 -18.22
C ASP A 445 2.92 0.82 -16.91
N ASP A 446 2.78 2.14 -16.69
CA ASP A 446 2.17 2.76 -15.52
C ASP A 446 2.75 2.33 -14.15
N PHE A 447 3.99 1.82 -14.13
CA PHE A 447 4.67 1.46 -12.88
C PHE A 447 6.16 1.77 -12.89
N TRP A 448 6.59 2.50 -11.86
CA TRP A 448 7.98 2.80 -11.58
C TRP A 448 8.39 2.17 -10.26
N LEU A 449 9.52 1.45 -10.26
CA LEU A 449 10.05 0.77 -9.07
C LEU A 449 11.21 1.57 -8.49
N SER A 450 11.08 1.96 -7.22
CA SER A 450 12.12 2.68 -6.47
C SER A 450 12.95 1.74 -5.60
N ASN A 451 14.18 2.15 -5.29
CA ASN A 451 15.05 1.51 -4.29
C ASN A 451 15.21 -0.01 -4.46
N ALA A 452 15.17 -0.51 -5.69
CA ALA A 452 15.45 -1.91 -5.98
C ALA A 452 16.91 -2.23 -5.61
N THR A 453 17.19 -3.42 -5.07
CA THR A 453 18.57 -3.82 -4.72
C THR A 453 19.46 -4.06 -5.94
N ASN A 454 18.85 -4.36 -7.08
CA ASN A 454 19.48 -4.52 -8.39
C ASN A 454 18.48 -4.15 -9.49
N TYR A 455 18.97 -3.88 -10.70
CA TYR A 455 18.10 -3.77 -11.87
C TYR A 455 17.40 -5.11 -12.13
N ILE A 456 16.10 -5.05 -12.42
CA ILE A 456 15.28 -6.21 -12.74
C ILE A 456 14.72 -6.02 -14.15
N ASP A 457 15.15 -6.88 -15.08
CA ASP A 457 14.48 -7.02 -16.37
C ASP A 457 13.23 -7.89 -16.20
N TRP A 458 12.06 -7.24 -16.20
CA TRP A 458 10.78 -7.90 -16.03
C TRP A 458 10.41 -8.79 -17.23
N GLN A 459 11.08 -8.64 -18.36
CA GLN A 459 10.70 -9.20 -19.67
C GLN A 459 9.20 -8.97 -19.95
N PHE A 460 8.69 -7.80 -19.55
CA PHE A 460 7.29 -7.45 -19.64
C PHE A 460 6.85 -7.40 -21.10
N ILE A 461 5.75 -8.09 -21.41
CA ILE A 461 5.10 -8.02 -22.71
C ILE A 461 3.58 -7.93 -22.53
N GLU A 462 3.00 -6.86 -23.05
CA GLU A 462 1.56 -6.79 -23.33
C GLU A 462 1.25 -7.46 -24.67
N LYS A 463 0.28 -8.38 -24.69
CA LYS A 463 -0.34 -8.88 -25.92
C LYS A 463 -1.73 -8.27 -26.08
N SER A 464 -1.98 -7.71 -27.26
CA SER A 464 -3.21 -7.00 -27.60
C SER A 464 -4.46 -7.84 -27.34
N ALA A 465 -5.57 -7.19 -27.00
CA ALA A 465 -6.83 -7.88 -26.79
C ALA A 465 -7.39 -8.47 -28.10
N VAL A 466 -7.94 -9.67 -28.02
CA VAL A 466 -8.68 -10.35 -29.10
C VAL A 466 -10.16 -10.11 -28.86
N GLY A 467 -10.85 -9.46 -29.81
CA GLY A 467 -12.25 -9.06 -29.71
C GLY A 467 -12.43 -7.56 -29.94
N SER A 468 -13.58 -7.00 -29.56
CA SER A 468 -13.91 -5.59 -29.76
C SER A 468 -13.58 -4.74 -28.53
N THR A 469 -12.51 -3.95 -28.59
CA THR A 469 -12.06 -3.07 -27.49
C THR A 469 -12.88 -1.78 -27.32
N ASN A 470 -13.83 -1.52 -28.23
CA ASN A 470 -14.69 -0.33 -28.21
C ASN A 470 -16.10 -0.64 -27.68
N LYS A 471 -16.26 -1.79 -27.02
CA LYS A 471 -17.51 -2.32 -26.47
C LYS A 471 -17.24 -2.75 -25.03
N GLY A 472 -18.26 -2.61 -24.19
CA GLY A 472 -18.15 -2.91 -22.77
C GLY A 472 -17.32 -1.89 -22.00
N ASP A 473 -17.12 -2.18 -20.72
CA ASP A 473 -16.25 -1.47 -19.80
C ASP A 473 -14.84 -2.08 -19.88
N ALA A 474 -13.80 -1.25 -19.74
CA ALA A 474 -12.43 -1.74 -19.75
C ALA A 474 -12.06 -2.37 -18.40
N PHE A 475 -11.31 -3.47 -18.45
CA PHE A 475 -10.64 -4.04 -17.28
C PHE A 475 -9.14 -4.21 -17.55
N ASP A 476 -8.34 -4.01 -16.51
CA ASP A 476 -6.89 -4.10 -16.61
C ASP A 476 -6.28 -4.76 -15.37
N GLY A 477 -5.59 -5.89 -15.57
CA GLY A 477 -4.88 -6.64 -14.55
C GLY A 477 -3.49 -6.11 -14.21
N ILE A 478 -3.09 -4.93 -14.71
CA ILE A 478 -1.77 -4.33 -14.45
C ILE A 478 -1.49 -4.15 -12.94
N GLY A 479 -2.51 -3.86 -12.11
CA GLY A 479 -2.35 -3.78 -10.65
C GLY A 479 -1.81 -5.07 -10.02
N MET A 480 -2.17 -6.24 -10.57
CA MET A 480 -1.62 -7.52 -10.11
C MET A 480 -0.10 -7.59 -10.35
N LEU A 481 0.36 -7.02 -11.46
CA LEU A 481 1.78 -6.94 -11.79
C LEU A 481 2.50 -5.92 -10.92
N LYS A 482 1.88 -4.77 -10.64
CA LYS A 482 2.42 -3.78 -9.68
C LYS A 482 2.64 -4.44 -8.32
N ARG A 483 1.63 -5.14 -7.80
CA ARG A 483 1.77 -5.91 -6.55
C ARG A 483 2.86 -6.97 -6.64
N LYS A 484 2.94 -7.73 -7.75
CA LYS A 484 4.01 -8.70 -8.01
C LYS A 484 5.40 -8.04 -7.96
N ALA A 485 5.54 -6.84 -8.49
CA ALA A 485 6.79 -6.10 -8.48
C ALA A 485 7.19 -5.63 -7.09
N LEU A 486 6.21 -5.25 -6.27
CA LEU A 486 6.44 -4.82 -4.90
C LEU A 486 6.78 -5.98 -3.96
N VAL A 487 6.20 -7.18 -4.14
CA VAL A 487 6.34 -8.30 -3.17
C VAL A 487 7.09 -9.53 -3.69
N GLY A 488 7.35 -9.62 -4.99
CA GLY A 488 8.18 -10.67 -5.59
C GLY A 488 7.57 -12.09 -5.51
N GLY A 489 8.35 -13.05 -5.03
CA GLY A 489 7.98 -14.48 -4.98
C GLY A 489 6.74 -14.80 -4.12
N SER A 490 6.33 -13.85 -3.29
CA SER A 490 5.20 -13.98 -2.37
C SER A 490 3.83 -13.75 -2.99
N TYR A 491 3.73 -13.47 -4.30
CA TYR A 491 2.45 -13.26 -4.98
C TYR A 491 2.46 -13.91 -6.35
N ASN A 492 1.56 -14.84 -6.65
CA ASN A 492 1.57 -15.59 -7.91
C ASN A 492 0.16 -15.87 -8.43
N LEU A 493 0.00 -15.96 -9.76
CA LEU A 493 -1.23 -16.49 -10.34
C LEU A 493 -1.40 -17.95 -9.91
N LYS A 494 -2.47 -18.21 -9.16
CA LYS A 494 -2.77 -19.51 -8.54
C LYS A 494 -3.73 -20.35 -9.37
N SER A 495 -4.73 -19.72 -9.96
CA SER A 495 -5.71 -20.45 -10.76
C SER A 495 -6.48 -19.56 -11.72
N VAL A 496 -7.08 -20.21 -12.72
CA VAL A 496 -8.04 -19.59 -13.65
C VAL A 496 -9.28 -20.45 -13.81
N ARG A 497 -10.42 -19.80 -14.07
CA ARG A 497 -11.71 -20.44 -14.37
C ARG A 497 -12.42 -19.71 -15.49
N ILE A 498 -13.17 -20.46 -16.29
CA ILE A 498 -13.99 -19.91 -17.37
C ILE A 498 -15.46 -20.03 -16.98
N ARG A 499 -16.23 -18.96 -17.16
CA ARG A 499 -17.69 -18.96 -17.12
C ARG A 499 -18.21 -18.90 -18.53
N SER A 500 -18.97 -19.91 -18.95
CA SER A 500 -19.42 -19.99 -20.35
C SER A 500 -20.78 -20.64 -20.51
N GLY A 501 -21.48 -20.24 -21.57
CA GLY A 501 -22.55 -20.99 -22.23
C GLY A 501 -22.08 -21.37 -23.64
N SER A 502 -22.81 -20.95 -24.67
CA SER A 502 -22.31 -20.98 -26.06
C SER A 502 -21.20 -19.95 -26.34
N ARG A 503 -21.02 -18.96 -25.46
CA ARG A 503 -19.98 -17.92 -25.49
C ARG A 503 -19.28 -17.81 -24.14
N ILE A 504 -18.29 -16.94 -24.05
CA ILE A 504 -17.57 -16.63 -22.81
C ILE A 504 -18.30 -15.53 -22.05
N ASN A 505 -18.95 -15.92 -20.97
CA ASN A 505 -19.66 -15.00 -20.10
C ASN A 505 -18.72 -14.32 -19.11
N GLY A 506 -17.66 -15.01 -18.69
CA GLY A 506 -16.71 -14.44 -17.75
C GLY A 506 -15.44 -15.28 -17.55
N LEU A 507 -14.50 -14.68 -16.85
CA LEU A 507 -13.19 -15.22 -16.52
C LEU A 507 -12.90 -14.90 -15.06
N GLN A 508 -12.40 -15.85 -14.28
CA GLN A 508 -11.86 -15.58 -12.96
C GLN A 508 -10.37 -15.94 -12.94
N ALA A 509 -9.55 -15.03 -12.42
CA ALA A 509 -8.13 -15.25 -12.13
C ALA A 509 -7.90 -15.04 -10.64
N CYS A 510 -7.37 -16.06 -9.97
CA CYS A 510 -7.05 -16.01 -8.56
C CYS A 510 -5.54 -16.00 -8.35
N TYR A 511 -5.07 -15.14 -7.47
CA TYR A 511 -3.68 -14.98 -7.09
C TYR A 511 -3.52 -15.39 -5.63
N GLU A 512 -2.44 -16.10 -5.33
CA GLU A 512 -2.12 -16.55 -3.97
C GLU A 512 -0.98 -15.73 -3.41
N THR A 513 -1.13 -15.33 -2.15
CA THR A 513 -0.04 -14.74 -1.38
C THR A 513 0.62 -15.81 -0.53
N THR A 514 1.95 -15.86 -0.54
CA THR A 514 2.74 -16.77 0.30
C THR A 514 3.74 -15.98 1.13
N GLN A 515 4.33 -16.63 2.15
CA GLN A 515 5.19 -15.93 3.10
C GLN A 515 6.39 -15.27 2.40
N SER A 516 6.65 -14.01 2.76
CA SER A 516 7.90 -13.29 2.46
C SER A 516 8.75 -13.19 3.74
N VAL A 517 10.00 -12.75 3.64
CA VAL A 517 10.76 -12.37 4.84
C VAL A 517 10.10 -11.13 5.43
N SER A 518 9.33 -11.30 6.50
CA SER A 518 8.58 -10.25 7.18
C SER A 518 8.16 -10.71 8.58
N HIS A 519 8.00 -9.76 9.50
CA HIS A 519 7.37 -10.02 10.80
C HIS A 519 5.88 -10.34 10.67
N ALA A 520 5.23 -9.87 9.61
CA ALA A 520 3.85 -10.20 9.32
C ALA A 520 3.75 -11.67 8.88
N SER A 521 2.82 -12.39 9.51
CA SER A 521 2.42 -13.75 9.15
C SER A 521 1.45 -13.68 7.98
N VAL A 522 1.65 -14.52 6.97
CA VAL A 522 0.72 -14.65 5.86
C VAL A 522 -0.37 -15.66 6.23
N GLY A 523 -1.61 -15.20 6.36
CA GLY A 523 -2.78 -16.08 6.44
C GLY A 523 -3.10 -16.74 5.09
N THR A 524 -4.07 -17.66 5.05
CA THR A 524 -4.60 -18.18 3.79
C THR A 524 -5.29 -17.05 3.02
N SER A 525 -4.57 -16.39 2.10
CA SER A 525 -5.10 -15.28 1.32
C SER A 525 -5.01 -15.58 -0.17
N GLN A 526 -6.16 -15.49 -0.82
CA GLN A 526 -6.28 -15.50 -2.27
C GLN A 526 -7.04 -14.26 -2.70
N LEU A 527 -6.52 -13.57 -3.70
CA LEU A 527 -7.20 -12.46 -4.34
C LEU A 527 -7.71 -12.93 -5.69
N CYS A 528 -9.03 -13.05 -5.82
CA CYS A 528 -9.67 -13.44 -7.07
C CYS A 528 -10.31 -12.22 -7.74
N VAL A 529 -9.93 -11.97 -8.99
CA VAL A 529 -10.58 -10.99 -9.85
C VAL A 529 -11.48 -11.73 -10.83
N THR A 530 -12.71 -11.25 -10.99
CA THR A 530 -13.70 -11.83 -11.90
C THR A 530 -14.09 -10.79 -12.94
N TYR A 531 -13.98 -11.17 -14.19
CA TYR A 531 -14.35 -10.39 -15.37
C TYR A 531 -15.59 -10.99 -16.04
N GLY A 532 -16.37 -10.16 -16.70
CA GLY A 532 -17.58 -10.50 -17.45
C GLY A 532 -18.84 -10.57 -16.61
N GLY A 533 -19.93 -11.01 -17.24
CA GLY A 533 -21.26 -11.05 -16.66
C GLY A 533 -21.61 -12.35 -15.95
N SER A 534 -22.84 -12.38 -15.40
CA SER A 534 -23.36 -13.51 -14.63
C SER A 534 -24.01 -14.63 -15.48
N GLY A 535 -23.96 -14.53 -16.81
CA GLY A 535 -24.50 -15.57 -17.71
C GLY A 535 -23.69 -16.87 -17.68
N GLY A 536 -24.25 -17.94 -18.24
CA GLY A 536 -23.56 -19.24 -18.36
C GLY A 536 -23.27 -19.92 -17.02
N SER A 537 -22.33 -20.86 -17.02
CA SER A 537 -21.92 -21.62 -15.83
C SER A 537 -20.40 -21.67 -15.68
N TRP A 538 -19.92 -21.70 -14.44
CA TRP A 538 -18.50 -21.88 -14.15
C TRP A 538 -18.05 -23.29 -14.48
N GLY A 539 -16.97 -23.41 -15.26
CA GLY A 539 -16.29 -24.67 -15.52
C GLY A 539 -15.35 -25.11 -14.38
N SER A 540 -14.51 -26.09 -14.72
CA SER A 540 -13.43 -26.57 -13.85
C SER A 540 -12.37 -25.49 -13.64
N THR A 541 -11.68 -25.58 -12.51
CA THR A 541 -10.53 -24.73 -12.17
C THR A 541 -9.23 -25.33 -12.69
N LEU A 542 -8.42 -24.52 -13.38
CA LEU A 542 -7.04 -24.85 -13.70
C LEU A 542 -6.14 -24.17 -12.67
N SER A 543 -5.37 -24.95 -11.91
CA SER A 543 -4.52 -24.45 -10.81
C SER A 543 -3.03 -24.61 -11.13
N PHE A 544 -2.21 -23.74 -10.53
CA PHE A 544 -0.76 -23.69 -10.68
C PHE A 544 -0.09 -23.77 -9.30
N ASP A 545 0.83 -24.71 -9.14
CA ASP A 545 1.69 -24.81 -7.96
C ASP A 545 3.01 -24.05 -8.18
N SER A 546 3.09 -22.81 -7.70
CA SER A 546 4.27 -21.96 -7.84
C SER A 546 5.51 -22.53 -7.12
N SER A 547 5.32 -23.36 -6.09
CA SER A 547 6.43 -24.06 -5.41
C SER A 547 7.11 -25.10 -6.32
N LYS A 548 6.41 -25.56 -7.36
CA LYS A 548 6.92 -26.45 -8.41
C LYS A 548 7.23 -25.70 -9.71
N GLY A 549 7.22 -24.36 -9.70
CA GLY A 549 7.43 -23.54 -10.89
C GLY A 549 6.31 -23.68 -11.93
N GLN A 550 5.09 -24.06 -11.55
CA GLN A 550 3.97 -24.16 -12.48
C GLN A 550 3.36 -22.78 -12.77
N TYR A 551 2.90 -22.59 -14.00
CA TYR A 551 2.32 -21.34 -14.47
C TYR A 551 1.32 -21.57 -15.61
N LEU A 552 0.60 -20.52 -16.00
CA LEU A 552 -0.29 -20.51 -17.16
C LEU A 552 0.55 -20.40 -18.45
N ASP A 553 0.53 -21.46 -19.26
CA ASP A 553 1.39 -21.60 -20.43
C ASP A 553 0.73 -21.02 -21.69
N ASP A 554 -0.50 -21.44 -22.00
CA ASP A 554 -1.23 -20.96 -23.17
C ASP A 554 -2.61 -20.39 -22.83
N VAL A 555 -2.98 -19.36 -23.60
CA VAL A 555 -4.34 -18.82 -23.69
C VAL A 555 -4.74 -18.80 -25.16
N LYS A 556 -5.66 -19.69 -25.56
CA LYS A 556 -6.29 -19.67 -26.88
C LYS A 556 -7.64 -18.97 -26.80
N ILE A 557 -7.82 -17.97 -27.66
CA ILE A 557 -9.00 -17.09 -27.71
C ILE A 557 -9.56 -17.18 -29.12
N CYS A 558 -10.85 -17.52 -29.27
CA CYS A 558 -11.54 -17.41 -30.55
C CYS A 558 -12.62 -16.34 -30.48
N ARG A 559 -12.66 -15.51 -31.52
CA ARG A 559 -13.62 -14.43 -31.68
C ARG A 559 -14.53 -14.69 -32.88
N ASP A 560 -15.78 -14.28 -32.73
CA ASP A 560 -16.82 -14.36 -33.76
C ASP A 560 -17.74 -13.14 -33.63
N ASP A 561 -18.47 -12.80 -34.69
CA ASP A 561 -19.36 -11.63 -34.75
C ASP A 561 -20.85 -11.99 -34.88
N GLU A 562 -21.17 -13.28 -34.97
CA GLU A 562 -22.49 -13.81 -35.33
C GLU A 562 -23.67 -13.21 -34.55
N LYS A 563 -23.54 -12.97 -33.24
CA LYS A 563 -24.66 -12.45 -32.42
C LYS A 563 -24.86 -10.95 -32.53
N TYR A 564 -23.77 -10.18 -32.51
CA TYR A 564 -23.86 -8.73 -32.29
C TYR A 564 -23.43 -7.89 -33.51
N GLY A 565 -22.92 -8.53 -34.56
CA GLY A 565 -22.33 -7.84 -35.71
C GLY A 565 -21.01 -7.14 -35.38
N TYR A 566 -20.33 -7.55 -34.30
CA TYR A 566 -18.97 -7.16 -33.95
C TYR A 566 -18.24 -8.32 -33.26
N ASP A 567 -16.92 -8.36 -33.41
CA ASP A 567 -16.07 -9.40 -32.82
C ASP A 567 -16.20 -9.45 -31.29
N THR A 568 -16.62 -10.60 -30.73
CA THR A 568 -16.67 -10.86 -29.28
C THR A 568 -16.05 -12.23 -28.97
N VAL A 569 -15.67 -12.48 -27.71
CA VAL A 569 -14.98 -13.72 -27.34
C VAL A 569 -15.97 -14.89 -27.22
N TYR A 570 -15.89 -15.82 -28.16
CA TYR A 570 -16.77 -17.00 -28.23
C TYR A 570 -16.19 -18.24 -27.56
N TYR A 571 -14.87 -18.37 -27.53
CA TYR A 571 -14.18 -19.52 -26.96
C TYR A 571 -12.89 -19.13 -26.25
N LEU A 572 -12.63 -19.80 -25.13
CA LEU A 572 -11.37 -19.76 -24.41
C LEU A 572 -10.89 -21.17 -24.13
N LYS A 573 -9.57 -21.37 -24.25
CA LYS A 573 -8.87 -22.53 -23.71
C LYS A 573 -7.60 -22.07 -23.00
N PHE A 574 -7.42 -22.54 -21.77
CA PHE A 574 -6.20 -22.36 -21.00
C PHE A 574 -5.42 -23.67 -20.91
N THR A 575 -4.09 -23.59 -20.98
CA THR A 575 -3.17 -24.73 -20.81
C THR A 575 -2.14 -24.38 -19.73
N SER A 576 -1.94 -25.26 -18.75
CA SER A 576 -0.86 -25.11 -17.77
C SER A 576 0.49 -25.55 -18.34
N SER A 577 1.59 -25.16 -17.69
CA SER A 577 2.94 -25.63 -18.03
C SER A 577 3.14 -27.14 -17.86
N THR A 578 2.19 -27.84 -17.23
CA THR A 578 2.14 -29.30 -17.10
C THR A 578 1.27 -29.98 -18.17
N GLY A 579 0.65 -29.21 -19.07
CA GLY A 579 -0.20 -29.71 -20.15
C GLY A 579 -1.68 -29.92 -19.79
N SER A 580 -2.09 -29.63 -18.56
CA SER A 580 -3.51 -29.67 -18.17
C SER A 580 -4.28 -28.53 -18.82
N THR A 581 -5.54 -28.76 -19.22
CA THR A 581 -6.33 -27.76 -19.94
C THR A 581 -7.75 -27.61 -19.43
N ILE A 582 -8.29 -26.40 -19.49
CA ILE A 582 -9.72 -26.11 -19.39
C ILE A 582 -10.17 -25.30 -20.60
N SER A 583 -11.44 -25.44 -21.02
CA SER A 583 -12.01 -24.62 -22.09
C SER A 583 -13.50 -24.40 -21.90
N GLY A 584 -14.04 -23.35 -22.52
CA GLY A 584 -15.47 -23.05 -22.52
C GLY A 584 -15.89 -22.30 -23.79
N GLY A 585 -17.20 -22.23 -24.03
CA GLY A 585 -17.78 -21.57 -25.19
C GLY A 585 -17.71 -22.38 -26.49
N THR A 586 -18.06 -21.75 -27.62
CA THR A 586 -18.12 -22.38 -28.94
C THR A 586 -16.89 -22.00 -29.75
N SER A 587 -16.09 -22.98 -30.16
CA SER A 587 -14.89 -22.77 -30.99
C SER A 587 -15.26 -22.45 -32.44
N SER A 588 -15.83 -21.27 -32.67
CA SER A 588 -16.16 -20.70 -33.98
C SER A 588 -15.29 -19.48 -34.30
N GLY A 589 -15.44 -18.95 -35.52
CA GLY A 589 -14.72 -17.77 -35.99
C GLY A 589 -13.19 -17.93 -36.08
N SER A 590 -12.47 -16.86 -35.77
CA SER A 590 -11.01 -16.79 -35.88
C SER A 590 -10.34 -16.94 -34.51
N CYS A 591 -9.26 -17.72 -34.42
CA CYS A 591 -8.57 -17.97 -33.16
C CYS A 591 -7.15 -17.42 -33.14
N THR A 592 -6.76 -16.85 -32.00
CA THR A 592 -5.40 -16.46 -31.65
C THR A 592 -4.95 -17.27 -30.43
N THR A 593 -3.70 -17.73 -30.41
CA THR A 593 -3.11 -18.36 -29.21
C THR A 593 -1.96 -17.50 -28.72
N TYR A 594 -2.01 -17.12 -27.45
CA TYR A 594 -0.90 -16.51 -26.76
C TYR A 594 -0.19 -17.57 -25.93
N THR A 595 1.09 -17.77 -26.24
CA THR A 595 1.94 -18.81 -25.64
C THR A 595 3.05 -18.15 -24.81
N SER A 596 3.28 -18.73 -23.65
CA SER A 596 4.49 -18.55 -22.84
C SER A 596 5.74 -18.96 -23.63
N THR A 597 6.91 -18.51 -23.20
CA THR A 597 8.19 -18.96 -23.80
C THR A 597 8.96 -19.73 -22.73
N SER A 598 10.12 -20.29 -23.07
CA SER A 598 11.01 -20.88 -22.07
C SER A 598 11.42 -19.89 -20.97
N THR A 599 11.31 -18.58 -21.21
CA THR A 599 11.70 -17.52 -20.26
C THR A 599 10.54 -16.68 -19.75
N GLN A 600 9.29 -16.88 -20.20
CA GLN A 600 8.15 -16.01 -19.85
C GLN A 600 6.87 -16.78 -19.58
N GLN A 601 6.08 -16.29 -18.62
CA GLN A 601 4.76 -16.80 -18.22
C GLN A 601 3.67 -15.80 -18.57
N ILE A 602 2.44 -16.29 -18.69
CA ILE A 602 1.23 -15.46 -18.67
C ILE A 602 0.85 -15.22 -17.21
N PHE A 603 0.71 -13.95 -16.81
CA PHE A 603 0.48 -13.59 -15.41
C PHE A 603 -0.87 -12.93 -15.16
N ALA A 604 -1.27 -11.98 -16.02
CA ALA A 604 -2.49 -11.19 -15.83
C ALA A 604 -3.22 -10.95 -17.17
N PHE A 605 -4.44 -10.43 -17.08
CA PHE A 605 -5.36 -10.24 -18.21
C PHE A 605 -5.80 -8.78 -18.30
N HIS A 606 -6.16 -8.34 -19.49
CA HIS A 606 -6.78 -7.03 -19.74
C HIS A 606 -7.79 -7.16 -20.89
N GLY A 607 -8.65 -6.17 -21.08
CA GLY A 607 -9.61 -6.18 -22.19
C GLY A 607 -10.86 -5.38 -21.88
N THR A 608 -11.99 -5.85 -22.41
CA THR A 608 -13.29 -5.21 -22.20
C THR A 608 -14.38 -6.23 -21.91
N GLU A 609 -15.34 -5.83 -21.10
CA GLU A 609 -16.38 -6.69 -20.55
C GLU A 609 -17.76 -6.02 -20.51
N GLY A 610 -18.79 -6.85 -20.52
CA GLY A 610 -20.16 -6.45 -20.22
C GLY A 610 -20.92 -7.63 -19.67
N SER A 611 -22.04 -8.00 -20.29
CA SER A 611 -22.71 -9.27 -19.97
C SER A 611 -21.88 -10.52 -20.33
N GLU A 612 -20.87 -10.34 -21.17
CA GLU A 612 -19.94 -11.33 -21.72
C GLU A 612 -18.54 -10.69 -21.84
N ILE A 613 -17.50 -11.47 -22.13
CA ILE A 613 -16.17 -10.92 -22.42
C ILE A 613 -16.15 -10.44 -23.88
N ASP A 614 -16.00 -9.13 -24.09
CA ASP A 614 -15.99 -8.52 -25.42
C ASP A 614 -14.62 -8.56 -26.07
N SER A 615 -13.56 -8.40 -25.27
CA SER A 615 -12.18 -8.60 -25.70
C SER A 615 -11.30 -9.10 -24.57
N LEU A 616 -10.26 -9.87 -24.90
CA LEU A 616 -9.30 -10.39 -23.93
C LEU A 616 -7.87 -10.36 -24.46
N GLY A 617 -6.99 -9.69 -23.71
CA GLY A 617 -5.55 -9.67 -23.87
C GLY A 617 -4.84 -10.24 -22.64
N ILE A 618 -3.51 -10.29 -22.69
CA ILE A 618 -2.69 -10.81 -21.60
C ILE A 618 -1.46 -9.96 -21.34
N TYR A 619 -0.94 -10.06 -20.13
CA TYR A 619 0.41 -9.64 -19.77
C TYR A 619 1.30 -10.84 -19.50
N LYS A 620 2.54 -10.76 -19.98
CA LYS A 620 3.60 -11.71 -19.72
C LYS A 620 4.74 -11.08 -18.94
N ILE A 621 5.37 -11.87 -18.07
CA ILE A 621 6.60 -11.52 -17.34
C ILE A 621 7.57 -12.71 -17.34
N ALA A 622 8.80 -12.50 -16.89
CA ALA A 622 9.78 -13.58 -16.83
C ALA A 622 9.32 -14.76 -15.93
N ASN A 623 9.65 -15.98 -16.36
CA ASN A 623 9.38 -17.22 -15.61
C ASN A 623 10.18 -17.29 -14.30
N SER A 624 11.30 -16.58 -14.20
CA SER A 624 12.10 -16.49 -12.97
C SER A 624 11.34 -15.88 -11.79
N PHE A 625 10.20 -15.22 -12.06
CA PHE A 625 9.33 -14.69 -11.01
C PHE A 625 8.30 -15.70 -10.50
N VAL A 626 8.14 -16.89 -11.11
CA VAL A 626 7.37 -17.98 -10.51
C VAL A 626 8.19 -18.57 -9.37
N ASN A 627 7.77 -18.31 -8.14
CA ASN A 627 8.43 -18.84 -6.94
C ASN A 627 7.34 -19.19 -5.91
N GLY A 628 7.52 -20.27 -5.14
CA GLY A 628 6.64 -20.66 -4.05
C GLY A 628 6.59 -19.69 -2.88
N GLY A 629 7.50 -18.70 -2.84
CA GLY A 629 7.72 -17.87 -1.67
C GLY A 629 8.50 -18.64 -0.61
N LEU A 630 8.28 -18.31 0.65
CA LEU A 630 8.96 -18.95 1.78
C LEU A 630 7.96 -19.71 2.67
N TYR A 631 8.50 -20.54 3.54
CA TYR A 631 7.78 -21.24 4.60
C TYR A 631 8.34 -20.77 5.93
N ALA A 632 7.51 -20.16 6.78
CA ALA A 632 7.94 -19.67 8.08
C ALA A 632 7.51 -20.59 9.21
N THR A 633 8.34 -20.67 10.25
CA THR A 633 7.92 -21.19 11.55
C THR A 633 6.92 -20.23 12.20
N ASN A 634 6.24 -20.69 13.26
CA ASN A 634 5.70 -19.76 14.25
C ASN A 634 6.85 -18.93 14.86
N TRP A 635 6.50 -17.89 15.64
CA TRP A 635 7.50 -17.28 16.51
C TRP A 635 7.96 -18.30 17.54
N LEU A 636 9.28 -18.48 17.63
CA LEU A 636 9.94 -19.43 18.50
C LEU A 636 10.71 -18.66 19.56
N ASP A 637 10.60 -19.13 20.79
CA ASP A 637 11.15 -18.50 21.98
C ASP A 637 11.43 -19.61 23.00
N LYS A 638 12.61 -19.58 23.62
CA LYS A 638 13.07 -20.52 24.63
C LYS A 638 13.04 -19.95 26.06
N ASP A 639 12.78 -18.65 26.23
CA ASP A 639 12.67 -17.94 27.51
C ASP A 639 13.92 -18.14 28.40
N ASP A 640 15.11 -17.70 27.91
CA ASP A 640 16.39 -17.79 28.64
C ASP A 640 17.20 -16.48 28.82
N PRO A 641 16.60 -15.32 29.16
CA PRO A 641 17.29 -14.01 29.13
C PRO A 641 18.42 -13.82 30.16
N SER A 642 18.47 -14.64 31.22
CA SER A 642 19.37 -14.41 32.36
C SER A 642 20.86 -14.73 32.11
N SER A 643 21.19 -15.54 31.10
CA SER A 643 22.58 -15.89 30.73
C SER A 643 22.98 -15.46 29.32
N GLY A 644 22.16 -14.62 28.68
CA GLY A 644 22.17 -14.37 27.24
C GLY A 644 21.09 -15.22 26.57
N ASP A 645 20.43 -14.65 25.57
CA ASP A 645 19.26 -15.24 24.91
C ASP A 645 19.69 -15.89 23.58
N ASN A 646 19.41 -17.19 23.42
CA ASN A 646 19.96 -18.04 22.36
C ASN A 646 18.89 -18.86 21.63
N GLU A 647 18.29 -18.22 20.64
CA GLU A 647 17.30 -18.77 19.73
C GLU A 647 17.93 -19.54 18.54
N LEU A 648 18.77 -20.53 18.86
CA LEU A 648 19.57 -21.28 17.88
C LEU A 648 18.78 -22.34 17.09
N PHE A 649 19.14 -22.52 15.81
CA PHE A 649 18.46 -23.43 14.88
C PHE A 649 18.44 -24.88 15.38
N ASN A 650 19.58 -25.42 15.82
CA ASN A 650 19.69 -26.80 16.28
C ASN A 650 18.92 -27.05 17.58
N THR A 651 18.76 -26.02 18.41
CA THR A 651 17.95 -26.08 19.62
C THR A 651 16.47 -26.27 19.25
N HIS A 652 15.97 -25.44 18.34
CA HIS A 652 14.58 -25.54 17.84
C HIS A 652 14.32 -26.82 17.04
N LYS A 653 15.29 -27.29 16.26
CA LYS A 653 15.24 -28.61 15.59
C LYS A 653 15.12 -29.75 16.60
N THR A 654 15.89 -29.71 17.69
CA THR A 654 15.83 -30.73 18.75
C THR A 654 14.50 -30.68 19.52
N ALA A 655 13.93 -29.49 19.70
CA ALA A 655 12.63 -29.29 20.34
C ALA A 655 11.43 -29.72 19.46
N GLY A 656 11.66 -30.01 18.17
CA GLY A 656 10.60 -30.37 17.22
C GLY A 656 9.88 -29.18 16.59
N ASN A 657 10.35 -27.95 16.83
CA ASN A 657 9.83 -26.73 16.20
C ASN A 657 10.29 -26.58 14.74
N ILE A 658 11.33 -27.31 14.36
CA ILE A 658 11.85 -27.42 12.99
C ILE A 658 12.04 -28.91 12.68
N SER A 659 11.66 -29.32 11.48
CA SER A 659 11.75 -30.72 11.03
C SER A 659 13.18 -31.28 11.14
N ALA A 660 13.30 -32.53 11.59
CA ALA A 660 14.58 -33.23 11.71
C ALA A 660 15.32 -33.38 10.35
N SER A 661 14.60 -33.29 9.23
CA SER A 661 15.15 -33.36 7.87
C SER A 661 15.71 -32.03 7.35
N CYS A 662 15.45 -30.92 8.05
CA CYS A 662 15.90 -29.60 7.64
C CYS A 662 17.34 -29.35 8.09
N GLU A 663 18.18 -28.81 7.21
CA GLU A 663 19.56 -28.44 7.53
C GLU A 663 19.72 -26.92 7.59
N ALA A 664 20.76 -26.44 8.27
CA ALA A 664 21.02 -25.00 8.39
C ALA A 664 21.18 -24.30 7.02
N SER A 665 21.62 -25.03 5.99
CA SER A 665 21.71 -24.55 4.62
C SER A 665 20.36 -24.32 3.93
N ASP A 666 19.26 -24.84 4.50
CA ASP A 666 17.90 -24.63 3.97
C ASP A 666 17.27 -23.32 4.48
N ILE A 667 17.89 -22.66 5.46
CA ILE A 667 17.46 -21.36 5.99
C ILE A 667 17.63 -20.30 4.90
N ALA A 668 16.51 -19.70 4.51
CA ALA A 668 16.46 -18.58 3.57
C ALA A 668 16.68 -17.24 4.28
N ALA A 669 16.13 -17.10 5.49
CA ALA A 669 16.26 -15.90 6.33
C ALA A 669 15.89 -16.21 7.77
N ILE A 670 16.31 -15.31 8.67
CA ILE A 670 15.92 -15.29 10.08
C ILE A 670 15.59 -13.85 10.42
N VAL A 671 14.43 -13.65 11.04
CA VAL A 671 14.07 -12.38 11.66
C VAL A 671 13.87 -12.60 13.16
N ALA A 672 14.16 -11.57 13.94
CA ALA A 672 14.13 -11.63 15.40
C ALA A 672 13.63 -10.30 15.96
N ARG A 673 12.91 -10.38 17.08
CA ARG A 673 12.33 -9.21 17.75
C ARG A 673 12.15 -9.46 19.24
N VAL A 674 12.02 -8.38 19.99
CA VAL A 674 11.77 -8.45 21.44
C VAL A 674 10.39 -9.06 21.70
N VAL A 675 10.29 -10.01 22.64
CA VAL A 675 9.04 -10.73 22.94
C VAL A 675 7.93 -9.78 23.40
N ASP A 676 8.21 -8.86 24.31
CA ASP A 676 7.18 -7.99 24.89
C ASP A 676 6.75 -6.87 23.93
N THR A 677 7.72 -6.11 23.42
CA THR A 677 7.46 -4.89 22.64
C THR A 677 7.28 -5.13 21.15
N LYS A 678 7.61 -6.34 20.67
CA LYS A 678 7.69 -6.70 19.25
C LYS A 678 8.64 -5.81 18.44
N LEU A 679 9.56 -5.10 19.12
CA LEU A 679 10.58 -4.27 18.51
C LEU A 679 11.55 -5.14 17.70
N ASP A 680 11.79 -4.77 16.45
CA ASP A 680 12.79 -5.44 15.63
C ASP A 680 14.16 -5.42 16.30
N SER A 681 14.82 -6.59 16.32
CA SER A 681 16.10 -6.78 17.01
C SER A 681 17.20 -5.83 16.53
N SER A 682 17.22 -5.47 15.24
CA SER A 682 18.19 -4.53 14.66
C SER A 682 18.10 -3.12 15.26
N LEU A 683 16.98 -2.78 15.91
CA LEU A 683 16.75 -1.46 16.51
C LEU A 683 17.10 -1.39 18.01
N THR A 684 17.53 -2.49 18.62
CA THR A 684 17.78 -2.57 20.07
C THR A 684 19.14 -2.01 20.50
N GLY A 685 20.05 -1.85 19.55
CA GLY A 685 21.46 -1.49 19.80
C GLY A 685 22.26 -2.57 20.53
N GLN A 686 21.73 -3.79 20.67
CA GLN A 686 22.43 -4.91 21.31
C GLN A 686 23.41 -5.60 20.36
N LYS A 687 24.35 -6.38 20.93
CA LYS A 687 25.30 -7.18 20.15
C LYS A 687 24.62 -8.49 19.74
N LEU A 688 24.14 -8.52 18.51
CA LEU A 688 23.39 -9.63 17.95
C LEU A 688 24.26 -10.46 17.00
N VAL A 689 24.08 -11.77 17.03
CA VAL A 689 24.57 -12.71 16.03
C VAL A 689 23.34 -13.29 15.34
N ASN A 690 23.28 -13.15 14.01
CA ASN A 690 22.20 -13.70 13.20
C ASN A 690 22.83 -14.36 11.95
N ASP A 691 22.86 -15.68 11.93
CA ASP A 691 23.43 -16.47 10.85
C ASP A 691 22.75 -17.86 10.73
N SER A 692 23.30 -18.76 9.91
CA SER A 692 22.74 -20.11 9.72
C SER A 692 22.71 -20.96 11.01
N SER A 693 23.47 -20.61 12.05
CA SER A 693 23.40 -21.27 13.35
C SER A 693 22.20 -20.81 14.20
N GLY A 694 21.63 -19.65 13.84
CA GLY A 694 20.44 -19.07 14.45
C GLY A 694 20.64 -17.62 14.87
N PHE A 695 19.84 -17.20 15.85
CA PHE A 695 19.95 -15.89 16.47
C PHE A 695 20.48 -16.03 17.90
N ALA A 696 21.34 -15.11 18.31
CA ALA A 696 21.80 -15.01 19.69
C ALA A 696 22.13 -13.58 20.08
N CYS A 697 21.79 -13.21 21.31
CA CYS A 697 22.29 -12.02 21.97
C CYS A 697 23.33 -12.38 23.04
N TRP A 698 24.45 -11.65 23.08
CA TRP A 698 25.53 -11.89 24.05
C TRP A 698 25.70 -10.72 25.02
N ASN A 699 25.67 -11.00 26.32
CA ASN A 699 25.95 -10.01 27.38
C ASN A 699 27.38 -9.46 27.26
N SER A 700 27.58 -8.18 27.61
CA SER A 700 28.87 -7.49 27.49
C SER A 700 29.99 -8.09 28.36
N SER A 701 29.66 -8.82 29.43
CA SER A 701 30.63 -9.61 30.22
C SER A 701 31.29 -10.76 29.45
N ASN A 702 30.72 -11.17 28.30
CA ASN A 702 31.28 -12.18 27.40
C ASN A 702 32.06 -11.55 26.21
N GLY A 703 32.57 -10.33 26.35
CA GLY A 703 33.47 -9.71 25.37
C GLY A 703 32.80 -8.86 24.28
N GLY A 704 31.74 -8.11 24.62
CA GLY A 704 31.04 -7.18 23.72
C GLY A 704 31.17 -5.73 24.17
N SER A 705 31.42 -4.80 23.25
CA SER A 705 31.54 -3.34 23.49
C SER A 705 30.19 -2.61 23.61
N SER A 706 29.13 -3.26 24.12
CA SER A 706 27.82 -2.61 24.30
C SER A 706 27.67 -1.99 25.68
N SER A 707 26.91 -0.89 25.78
CA SER A 707 26.54 -0.25 27.05
C SER A 707 25.47 -1.03 27.84
N LYS A 708 24.79 -2.01 27.20
CA LYS A 708 23.81 -2.89 27.84
C LYS A 708 24.50 -4.13 28.45
N THR A 709 24.20 -4.42 29.72
CA THR A 709 24.77 -5.56 30.48
C THR A 709 23.96 -6.85 30.37
N THR A 710 22.69 -6.75 29.96
CA THR A 710 21.74 -7.86 29.85
C THR A 710 21.04 -7.79 28.48
N CYS A 711 20.89 -8.94 27.83
CA CYS A 711 20.08 -9.10 26.62
C CYS A 711 18.60 -8.85 26.89
N GLU A 712 17.88 -8.33 25.89
CA GLU A 712 16.41 -8.43 25.90
C GLU A 712 16.03 -9.89 25.66
N ASP A 713 14.78 -10.23 25.95
CA ASP A 713 14.17 -11.49 25.58
C ASP A 713 13.64 -11.42 24.13
N TYR A 714 14.11 -12.31 23.27
CA TYR A 714 13.83 -12.32 21.84
C TYR A 714 13.09 -13.58 21.41
N GLU A 715 12.13 -13.38 20.51
CA GLU A 715 11.58 -14.46 19.69
C GLU A 715 12.11 -14.37 18.27
N VAL A 716 12.25 -15.53 17.63
CA VAL A 716 12.72 -15.66 16.25
C VAL A 716 11.71 -16.32 15.34
N ARG A 717 11.86 -16.05 14.05
CA ARG A 717 11.17 -16.76 12.99
C ARG A 717 12.15 -17.16 11.91
N TYR A 718 12.18 -18.46 11.62
CA TYR A 718 12.97 -19.03 10.53
C TYR A 718 12.14 -19.11 9.26
N PHE A 719 12.74 -18.74 8.14
CA PHE A 719 12.15 -18.87 6.82
C PHE A 719 12.92 -19.89 6.00
N PHE A 720 12.20 -20.77 5.30
CA PHE A 720 12.76 -21.83 4.50
C PHE A 720 12.26 -21.76 3.05
N THR A 721 13.06 -22.27 2.13
CA THR A 721 12.64 -22.49 0.73
C THR A 721 11.83 -23.77 0.53
N LYS A 722 11.78 -24.65 1.54
CA LYS A 722 11.13 -25.97 1.48
C LYS A 722 10.08 -26.12 2.58
N ALA A 723 8.88 -26.52 2.19
CA ALA A 723 7.78 -26.79 3.14
C ALA A 723 8.14 -27.87 4.17
N SER A 724 8.94 -28.86 3.78
CA SER A 724 9.35 -29.99 4.63
C SER A 724 10.22 -29.61 5.82
N CYS A 725 10.67 -28.34 5.90
CA CYS A 725 11.39 -27.82 7.06
C CYS A 725 10.47 -27.44 8.22
N LEU A 726 9.18 -27.20 7.95
CA LEU A 726 8.19 -27.01 9.01
C LEU A 726 7.81 -28.37 9.65
N PRO A 727 7.40 -28.40 10.93
CA PRO A 727 7.03 -29.61 11.66
C PRO A 727 5.91 -30.46 11.05
#